data_AF-A0A9N7V6H6-F1
#
_entry.id   AF-A0A9N7V6H6-F1
#
_cell.length_a   1.000
_cell.length_b   1.000
_cell.length_c   1.000
_cell.angle_alpha   90.00
_cell.angle_beta   90.00
_cell.angle_gamma   90.00
#
_symmetry.space_group_name_H-M   'P 1'
#
loop_
_entity.id
_entity.type
_entity.pdbx_description
1 polymer ?
#
loop_
_entity_poly.entity_id
_entity_poly.type
_entity_poly.pdbx_seq_one_letter_code
_entity_poly.pdbx_strand_id
1 'polypeptide(L)'
;MYNLAISLIQSFDELEGKDSRKADKDNGVTLSERGSVLVFLPGFHEISYMQEALAKLVHKRLQVYPLHSSVTLEEQNGVFLPPVPGYRKVILSTNIAESSVTVSDVKYVIDFCLTRHLVCDQETNYQSLRLTWASKTNCNQRRGRAGRVSKGYCYRLITKEFWKNEIPEYMIPEMLLAPLATIMLKVKLLNMGDPRSVLSTALSPPNLDDIVRTVLQLKEMGALSVKSDGRSQNDDGELTFLGRVVAHLPLDLYLGKMIVLGHVFGCLDDCLIIAASHSLKSFFAIPSMQQIAGHRSKMAFSHGTPSDSIGFVNAFKAWHSSKKTGQLRHPKDELDWGKENFIQIKRIREVAELYEDLKKRASQFNMHVQDSIQPSDYTSTHTQKFLLQVVIAGAYYPNYFIQRELDEDLAARELSGFNPRTTVMMRNMPPYSFLYYKQLQSLFRLCGQVKTISFDNTRAYVEFYRTSQDSGVLPEVSLALVLSQQSYPMELSVYPIEQIEKCAGNRNLSHMKYTRVNVDFESQSVCPAGLLSSAIDPDKLPPSHFFVVNITEVVEVGHFWGFQADEASLEMQRCLTAEISKHTLNPIPVSLYPNLRCLALYSEVNEHSSYYRAKILHIRGNTVEVFFLDFGNTAVVACSSLRELPADILLYPFQAHEFQVSGMRPSAQSIIHGNQWSSRARDRFRTLVKGNSLIVSVYSILHNVMRVQLLINTETTTTSVVDILVEEGHAVKAEESFDSKENHEVLMSLYKDMETGKYVPNSVSSSWKDRNKEEVELIDDLLAHFSKSNLTISKKRVKVFGPTSPYQSSFQSLNQKTFYKTVCIERSSINLLALNENPHDKHQRMLVAGSVSVNSSGTRILLRDTTIMPDIPGLPSLITLLFTPIMELRTNEEGTCYTGAICGLGCNSQAQEGILPEHDIELAFDVKFDVEDITEINALRGAINSLVCEGTSGTLHLRPDRISHLQEDCRERLLRLFTKSPPREAVTPRNYEKTEKWNQVEPSMRMNIVEPGGRGFVYQLHPVTLLN
;
A
#
# COMPACT_ATOMS: atom_id res chain seq x y z
N MET A 1 21.26 0.85 -31.25
CA MET A 1 20.59 -0.47 -31.45
C MET A 1 19.11 -0.33 -31.77
N TYR A 2 18.28 0.32 -30.95
CA TYR A 2 16.83 0.44 -31.19
C TYR A 2 16.44 1.02 -32.56
N ASN A 3 17.00 2.17 -32.96
CA ASN A 3 16.73 2.76 -34.29
C ASN A 3 17.11 1.82 -35.45
N LEU A 4 18.18 1.04 -35.29
CA LEU A 4 18.59 0.05 -36.28
C LEU A 4 17.60 -1.12 -36.35
N ALA A 5 17.13 -1.61 -35.20
CA ALA A 5 16.10 -2.66 -35.14
C ALA A 5 14.79 -2.19 -35.80
N ILE A 6 14.37 -0.96 -35.53
CA ILE A 6 13.18 -0.35 -36.16
C ILE A 6 13.38 -0.24 -37.68
N SER A 7 14.55 0.23 -38.13
CA SER A 7 14.87 0.35 -39.56
C SER A 7 14.87 -1.02 -40.26
N LEU A 8 15.39 -2.07 -39.61
CA LEU A 8 15.33 -3.45 -40.12
C LEU A 8 13.88 -3.93 -40.27
N ILE A 9 13.04 -3.74 -39.25
CA ILE A 9 11.62 -4.10 -39.29
C ILE A 9 10.91 -3.40 -40.45
N GLN A 10 11.18 -2.12 -40.66
CA GLN A 10 10.61 -1.34 -41.77
C GLN A 10 11.08 -1.83 -43.14
N SER A 11 12.29 -2.39 -43.23
CA SER A 11 12.90 -2.85 -44.49
C SER A 11 12.48 -4.27 -44.89
N PHE A 12 11.99 -5.09 -43.96
CA PHE A 12 11.65 -6.49 -44.26
C PHE A 12 10.53 -6.64 -45.31
N ASP A 13 9.56 -5.72 -45.34
CA ASP A 13 8.52 -5.73 -46.38
C ASP A 13 9.13 -5.54 -47.79
N GLU A 14 10.11 -4.65 -47.91
CA GLU A 14 10.81 -4.41 -49.19
C GLU A 14 11.70 -5.58 -49.58
N LEU A 15 12.32 -6.24 -48.60
CA LEU A 15 13.14 -7.43 -48.81
C LEU A 15 12.30 -8.62 -49.29
N GLU A 16 11.13 -8.86 -48.69
CA GLU A 16 10.21 -9.91 -49.13
C GLU A 16 9.57 -9.60 -50.49
N GLY A 17 9.27 -8.33 -50.76
CA GLY A 17 8.78 -7.90 -52.07
C GLY A 17 9.81 -8.10 -53.20
N LYS A 18 11.10 -8.01 -52.91
CA LYS A 18 12.19 -8.30 -53.87
C LYS A 18 12.38 -9.81 -54.10
N ASP A 19 12.20 -10.63 -53.07
CA ASP A 19 12.29 -12.10 -53.18
C ASP A 19 11.07 -12.70 -53.91
N SER A 20 9.86 -12.16 -53.69
CA SER A 20 8.62 -12.64 -54.35
C SER A 20 8.62 -12.35 -55.85
N ARG A 21 9.15 -11.19 -56.29
CA ARG A 21 9.33 -10.87 -57.73
C ARG A 21 10.29 -11.79 -58.47
N LYS A 22 11.12 -12.57 -57.77
CA LYS A 22 11.96 -13.62 -58.37
C LYS A 22 11.24 -14.97 -58.48
N ALA A 23 10.16 -15.19 -57.72
CA ALA A 23 9.42 -16.45 -57.67
C ALA A 23 8.10 -16.44 -58.48
N ASP A 24 7.49 -15.27 -58.73
CA ASP A 24 6.22 -15.09 -59.47
C ASP A 24 6.34 -15.28 -61.00
N LYS A 25 6.90 -16.40 -61.46
CA LYS A 25 6.70 -16.88 -62.84
C LYS A 25 5.71 -18.03 -62.96
N ASP A 26 5.15 -18.55 -61.87
CA ASP A 26 4.07 -19.52 -61.93
C ASP A 26 3.11 -19.38 -60.72
N ASN A 27 1.83 -19.11 -61.04
CA ASN A 27 0.62 -19.15 -60.20
C ASN A 27 0.28 -18.01 -59.23
N GLY A 28 -0.79 -17.27 -59.59
CA GLY A 28 -1.96 -17.01 -58.74
C GLY A 28 -1.82 -16.12 -57.50
N VAL A 29 -2.36 -14.90 -57.58
CA VAL A 29 -2.44 -13.87 -56.52
C VAL A 29 -2.98 -14.44 -55.20
N THR A 30 -2.08 -14.83 -54.30
CA THR A 30 -2.32 -14.95 -52.87
C THR A 30 -1.66 -13.75 -52.19
N LEU A 31 -2.37 -13.09 -51.26
CA LEU A 31 -1.79 -12.03 -50.44
C LEU A 31 -0.57 -12.61 -49.70
N SER A 32 0.64 -12.29 -50.14
CA SER A 32 1.90 -12.84 -49.61
C SER A 32 1.91 -12.76 -48.07
N GLU A 33 1.97 -13.93 -47.43
CA GLU A 33 2.13 -14.02 -45.98
C GLU A 33 3.44 -13.35 -45.57
N ARG A 34 3.34 -12.29 -44.75
CA ARG A 34 4.50 -11.55 -44.26
C ARG A 34 5.14 -12.33 -43.12
N GLY A 35 6.44 -12.61 -43.21
CA GLY A 35 7.13 -13.37 -42.16
C GLY A 35 7.16 -12.64 -40.81
N SER A 36 6.90 -13.36 -39.72
CA SER A 36 6.89 -12.79 -38.38
C SER A 36 8.31 -12.47 -37.90
N VAL A 37 8.42 -11.38 -37.12
CA VAL A 37 9.69 -10.90 -36.55
C VAL A 37 9.72 -11.18 -35.06
N LEU A 38 10.77 -11.83 -34.57
CA LEU A 38 11.05 -12.02 -33.15
C LEU A 38 12.25 -11.16 -32.74
N VAL A 39 12.05 -10.25 -31.79
CA VAL A 39 13.09 -9.36 -31.27
C VAL A 39 13.45 -9.80 -29.85
N PHE A 40 14.71 -10.17 -29.63
CA PHE A 40 15.23 -10.46 -28.30
C PHE A 40 15.72 -9.19 -27.62
N LEU A 41 15.06 -8.82 -26.52
CA LEU A 41 15.33 -7.66 -25.67
C LEU A 41 15.66 -8.13 -24.25
N PRO A 42 16.44 -7.37 -23.48
CA PRO A 42 16.92 -7.85 -22.18
C PRO A 42 15.88 -7.82 -21.05
N GLY A 43 14.81 -7.05 -21.17
CA GLY A 43 13.82 -6.90 -20.11
C GLY A 43 12.54 -6.17 -20.53
N PHE A 44 11.61 -6.05 -19.58
CA PHE A 44 10.29 -5.46 -19.81
C PHE A 44 10.37 -3.98 -20.19
N HIS A 45 11.25 -3.20 -19.55
CA HIS A 45 11.42 -1.78 -19.87
C HIS A 45 11.81 -1.59 -21.34
N GLU A 46 12.74 -2.40 -21.84
CA GLU A 46 13.18 -2.35 -23.24
C GLU A 46 12.09 -2.82 -24.21
N ILE A 47 11.28 -3.80 -23.79
CA ILE A 47 10.07 -4.23 -24.53
C ILE A 47 9.07 -3.09 -24.65
N SER A 48 8.71 -2.42 -23.55
CA SER A 48 7.76 -1.30 -23.55
C SER A 48 8.27 -0.14 -24.40
N TYR A 49 9.54 0.23 -24.28
CA TYR A 49 10.16 1.27 -25.10
C TYR A 49 10.07 0.95 -26.60
N MET A 50 10.41 -0.28 -26.99
CA MET A 50 10.31 -0.72 -28.38
C MET A 50 8.86 -0.76 -28.88
N GLN A 51 7.92 -1.19 -28.04
CA GLN A 51 6.50 -1.19 -28.36
C GLN A 51 5.99 0.23 -28.64
N GLU A 52 6.33 1.19 -27.79
CA GLU A 52 5.99 2.61 -28.00
C GLU A 52 6.62 3.19 -29.26
N ALA A 53 7.89 2.88 -29.51
CA ALA A 53 8.59 3.36 -30.70
C ALA A 53 7.96 2.79 -31.99
N LEU A 54 7.56 1.51 -31.98
CA LEU A 54 6.87 0.88 -33.10
C LEU A 54 5.41 1.35 -33.25
N ALA A 55 4.72 1.68 -32.16
CA ALA A 55 3.35 2.21 -32.19
C ALA A 55 3.26 3.55 -32.93
N LYS A 56 4.33 4.35 -32.93
CA LYS A 56 4.42 5.60 -33.72
C LYS A 56 4.44 5.36 -35.23
N LEU A 57 4.62 4.12 -35.67
CA LEU A 57 4.66 3.72 -37.09
C LEU A 57 3.30 3.21 -37.59
N VAL A 58 2.20 3.87 -37.19
CA VAL A 58 0.81 3.46 -37.45
C VAL A 58 0.55 3.11 -38.93
N HIS A 59 1.22 3.77 -39.86
CA HIS A 59 1.04 3.56 -41.30
C HIS A 59 1.61 2.23 -41.84
N LYS A 60 2.37 1.46 -41.05
CA LYS A 60 3.13 0.29 -41.53
C LYS A 60 2.46 -1.07 -41.29
N ARG A 61 1.17 -1.12 -40.92
CA ARG A 61 0.40 -2.37 -40.69
C ARG A 61 1.18 -3.38 -39.84
N LEU A 62 1.60 -2.95 -38.65
CA LEU A 62 2.32 -3.81 -37.69
C LEU A 62 1.38 -4.27 -36.58
N GLN A 63 1.50 -5.54 -36.17
CA GLN A 63 0.89 -6.07 -34.95
C GLN A 63 2.01 -6.43 -33.97
N VAL A 64 2.13 -5.63 -32.91
CA VAL A 64 3.22 -5.75 -31.94
C VAL A 64 2.73 -6.47 -30.70
N TYR A 65 3.39 -7.56 -30.32
CA TYR A 65 3.06 -8.36 -29.15
C TYR A 65 4.22 -8.38 -28.15
N PRO A 66 4.03 -7.89 -26.91
CA PRO A 66 5.00 -8.08 -25.84
C PRO A 66 4.93 -9.52 -25.31
N LEU A 67 6.08 -10.18 -25.19
CA LEU A 67 6.21 -11.52 -24.64
C LEU A 67 7.21 -11.52 -23.48
N HIS A 68 6.70 -11.35 -22.27
CA HIS A 68 7.46 -11.28 -21.03
C HIS A 68 6.79 -12.12 -19.93
N SER A 69 7.55 -12.55 -18.93
CA SER A 69 7.04 -13.38 -17.83
C SER A 69 5.92 -12.71 -17.02
N SER A 70 5.93 -11.37 -16.92
CA SER A 70 4.95 -10.55 -16.18
C SER A 70 3.70 -10.15 -16.98
N VAL A 71 3.67 -10.43 -18.29
CA VAL A 71 2.50 -10.16 -19.16
C VAL A 71 1.41 -11.18 -18.86
N THR A 72 0.14 -10.80 -18.95
CA THR A 72 -0.99 -11.70 -18.65
C THR A 72 -1.00 -12.92 -19.57
N LEU A 73 -1.59 -14.03 -19.12
CA LEU A 73 -1.63 -15.24 -19.95
C LEU A 73 -2.36 -15.03 -21.28
N GLU A 74 -3.42 -14.23 -21.28
CA GLU A 74 -4.18 -13.89 -22.49
C GLU A 74 -3.32 -13.15 -23.51
N GLU A 75 -2.56 -12.16 -23.07
CA GLU A 75 -1.62 -11.42 -23.90
C GLU A 75 -0.49 -12.33 -24.44
N GLN A 76 0.03 -13.25 -23.61
CA GLN A 76 1.02 -14.24 -24.07
C GLN A 76 0.44 -15.20 -25.12
N ASN A 77 -0.80 -15.65 -24.93
CA ASN A 77 -1.48 -16.56 -25.86
C ASN A 77 -1.76 -15.88 -27.21
N GLY A 78 -1.98 -14.56 -27.23
CA GLY A 78 -2.11 -13.78 -28.45
C GLY A 78 -0.93 -13.92 -29.41
N VAL A 79 0.26 -14.24 -28.90
CA VAL A 79 1.48 -14.47 -29.71
C VAL A 79 1.39 -15.74 -30.56
N PHE A 80 0.51 -16.69 -30.27
CA PHE A 80 0.35 -17.89 -31.10
C PHE A 80 -0.68 -17.72 -32.21
N LEU A 81 -1.47 -16.65 -32.16
CA LEU A 81 -2.47 -16.38 -33.19
C LEU A 81 -1.78 -15.91 -34.48
N PRO A 82 -2.33 -16.25 -35.66
CA PRO A 82 -1.86 -15.71 -36.92
C PRO A 82 -2.13 -14.19 -36.98
N PRO A 83 -1.27 -13.40 -37.65
CA PRO A 83 -1.55 -11.98 -37.83
C PRO A 83 -2.78 -11.76 -38.70
N VAL A 84 -3.39 -10.58 -38.55
CA VAL A 84 -4.42 -10.09 -39.45
C VAL A 84 -3.84 -10.02 -40.87
N PRO A 85 -4.55 -10.50 -41.91
CA PRO A 85 -4.05 -10.46 -43.28
C PRO A 85 -3.52 -9.08 -43.69
N GLY A 86 -2.31 -9.06 -44.25
CA GLY A 86 -1.62 -7.83 -44.65
C GLY A 86 -0.89 -7.08 -43.52
N TYR A 87 -0.98 -7.54 -42.28
CA TYR A 87 -0.17 -7.05 -41.16
C TYR A 87 1.06 -7.93 -40.93
N ARG A 88 2.16 -7.32 -40.46
CA ARG A 88 3.35 -8.05 -40.00
C ARG A 88 3.30 -8.19 -38.49
N LYS A 89 3.45 -9.42 -38.00
CA LYS A 89 3.58 -9.71 -36.57
C LYS A 89 5.00 -9.43 -36.09
N VAL A 90 5.12 -8.67 -35.01
CA VAL A 90 6.38 -8.33 -34.35
C VAL A 90 6.27 -8.74 -32.89
N ILE A 91 7.08 -9.70 -32.47
CA ILE A 91 7.10 -10.25 -31.13
C ILE A 91 8.31 -9.66 -30.41
N LEU A 92 8.08 -8.95 -29.32
CA LEU A 92 9.13 -8.35 -28.48
C LEU A 92 9.30 -9.22 -27.25
N SER A 93 10.41 -9.95 -27.14
CA SER A 93 10.56 -10.98 -26.09
C SER A 93 11.90 -10.96 -25.38
N THR A 94 11.93 -11.49 -24.15
CA THR A 94 13.17 -11.83 -23.45
C THR A 94 13.65 -13.23 -23.83
N ASN A 95 14.53 -13.82 -23.02
CA ASN A 95 14.97 -15.21 -23.15
C ASN A 95 13.83 -16.25 -23.01
N ILE A 96 12.60 -15.86 -22.64
CA ILE A 96 11.45 -16.79 -22.61
C ILE A 96 11.16 -17.44 -23.97
N ALA A 97 11.39 -16.71 -25.08
CA ALA A 97 11.26 -17.27 -26.44
C ALA A 97 12.46 -18.13 -26.87
N GLU A 98 13.57 -18.11 -26.10
CA GLU A 98 14.78 -18.89 -26.39
C GLU A 98 14.60 -20.37 -26.12
N SER A 99 13.77 -20.74 -25.13
CA SER A 99 13.53 -22.12 -24.72
C SER A 99 12.06 -22.41 -24.44
N SER A 100 11.43 -21.62 -23.55
CA SER A 100 10.13 -21.93 -22.94
C SER A 100 8.93 -21.77 -23.87
N VAL A 101 9.02 -20.90 -24.89
CA VAL A 101 7.92 -20.64 -25.84
C VAL A 101 8.38 -20.93 -27.27
N THR A 102 7.52 -21.61 -28.04
CA THR A 102 7.80 -21.95 -29.44
C THR A 102 6.77 -21.33 -30.36
N VAL A 103 7.16 -20.26 -31.05
CA VAL A 103 6.35 -19.63 -32.09
C VAL A 103 6.80 -20.19 -33.45
N SER A 104 5.87 -20.69 -34.24
CA SER A 104 6.15 -21.43 -35.48
C SER A 104 6.38 -20.52 -36.68
N ASP A 105 5.71 -19.37 -36.78
CA ASP A 105 5.70 -18.48 -37.95
C ASP A 105 6.87 -17.47 -38.02
N VAL A 106 7.89 -17.62 -37.17
CA VAL A 106 9.04 -16.69 -37.10
C VAL A 106 9.98 -16.91 -38.28
N LYS A 107 10.17 -15.85 -39.09
CA LYS A 107 11.12 -15.83 -40.23
C LYS A 107 12.34 -14.93 -39.96
N TYR A 108 12.15 -13.85 -39.19
CA TYR A 108 13.21 -12.90 -38.87
C TYR A 108 13.47 -12.87 -37.37
N VAL A 109 14.71 -13.03 -36.96
CA VAL A 109 15.16 -12.81 -35.58
C VAL A 109 16.03 -11.56 -35.55
N ILE A 110 15.75 -10.65 -34.63
CA ILE A 110 16.62 -9.51 -34.28
C ILE A 110 17.13 -9.76 -32.86
N ASP A 111 18.43 -9.97 -32.71
CA ASP A 111 19.06 -10.31 -31.43
C ASP A 111 19.95 -9.16 -30.96
N PHE A 112 19.59 -8.57 -29.81
CA PHE A 112 20.43 -7.56 -29.15
C PHE A 112 21.65 -8.19 -28.48
N CYS A 113 21.72 -9.53 -28.40
CA CYS A 113 22.78 -10.30 -27.73
C CYS A 113 22.94 -9.95 -26.25
N LEU A 114 21.89 -9.41 -25.63
CA LEU A 114 21.84 -9.10 -24.20
C LEU A 114 20.94 -10.09 -23.47
N THR A 115 21.23 -10.29 -22.19
CA THR A 115 20.41 -11.07 -21.26
C THR A 115 20.57 -10.53 -19.85
N ARG A 116 19.62 -10.85 -18.98
CA ARG A 116 19.66 -10.52 -17.56
C ARG A 116 19.90 -11.79 -16.76
N HIS A 117 20.87 -11.76 -15.85
CA HIS A 117 21.19 -12.87 -14.93
C HIS A 117 20.92 -12.46 -13.50
N LEU A 118 20.35 -13.40 -12.73
CA LEU A 118 20.23 -13.27 -11.29
C LEU A 118 21.61 -13.54 -10.68
N VAL A 119 22.10 -12.61 -9.88
CA VAL A 119 23.34 -12.74 -9.13
C VAL A 119 23.13 -12.30 -7.69
N CYS A 120 23.94 -12.79 -6.78
CA CYS A 120 24.03 -12.26 -5.43
C CYS A 120 24.93 -11.01 -5.42
N ASP A 121 24.45 -9.89 -4.87
CA ASP A 121 25.29 -8.72 -4.67
C ASP A 121 26.29 -8.95 -3.52
N GLN A 122 27.57 -8.69 -3.74
CA GLN A 122 28.61 -9.03 -2.76
C GLN A 122 28.63 -8.10 -1.53
N GLU A 123 28.06 -6.90 -1.63
CA GLU A 123 28.03 -5.94 -0.51
C GLU A 123 26.82 -6.18 0.38
N THR A 124 25.64 -6.38 -0.22
CA THR A 124 24.37 -6.47 0.52
C THR A 124 23.78 -7.87 0.59
N ASN A 125 24.34 -8.85 -0.14
CA ASN A 125 23.80 -10.20 -0.33
C ASN A 125 22.37 -10.26 -0.88
N TYR A 126 21.88 -9.13 -1.40
CA TYR A 126 20.57 -9.08 -2.03
C TYR A 126 20.67 -9.57 -3.47
N GLN A 127 19.57 -10.13 -3.94
CA GLN A 127 19.46 -10.56 -5.33
C GLN A 127 19.50 -9.32 -6.25
N SER A 128 20.34 -9.38 -7.28
CA SER A 128 20.44 -8.34 -8.31
C SER A 128 20.26 -8.96 -9.69
N LEU A 129 19.46 -8.31 -10.52
CA LEU A 129 19.27 -8.72 -11.91
C LEU A 129 20.20 -7.90 -12.82
N ARG A 130 21.39 -8.45 -13.11
CA ARG A 130 22.44 -7.74 -13.87
C ARG A 130 22.31 -7.97 -15.37
N LEU A 131 22.43 -6.90 -16.13
CA LEU A 131 22.45 -6.92 -17.58
C LEU A 131 23.85 -7.35 -18.06
N THR A 132 23.91 -8.36 -18.91
CA THR A 132 25.15 -8.94 -19.44
C THR A 132 24.99 -9.33 -20.91
N TRP A 133 26.11 -9.63 -21.57
CA TRP A 133 26.10 -10.21 -22.90
C TRP A 133 25.67 -11.68 -22.84
N ALA A 134 24.73 -12.05 -23.71
CA ALA A 134 24.33 -13.44 -23.89
C ALA A 134 25.49 -14.23 -24.53
N SER A 135 25.67 -15.49 -24.13
CA SER A 135 26.74 -16.33 -24.70
C SER A 135 26.51 -16.62 -26.20
N LYS A 136 27.58 -17.02 -26.90
CA LYS A 136 27.46 -17.47 -28.29
C LYS A 136 26.48 -18.64 -28.40
N THR A 137 26.49 -19.53 -27.42
CA THR A 137 25.53 -20.64 -27.30
C THR A 137 24.08 -20.14 -27.26
N ASN A 138 23.77 -19.16 -26.41
CA ASN A 138 22.43 -18.55 -26.36
C ASN A 138 22.04 -17.88 -27.69
N CYS A 139 22.93 -17.05 -28.24
CA CYS A 139 22.70 -16.37 -29.51
C CYS A 139 22.54 -17.34 -30.69
N ASN A 140 23.12 -18.54 -30.61
CA ASN A 140 22.94 -19.61 -31.59
C ASN A 140 21.59 -20.32 -31.42
N GLN A 141 21.11 -20.50 -30.19
CA GLN A 141 19.74 -20.96 -29.93
C GLN A 141 18.69 -19.97 -30.46
N ARG A 142 18.89 -18.67 -30.20
CA ARG A 142 18.05 -17.58 -30.72
C ARG A 142 18.01 -17.58 -32.26
N ARG A 143 19.16 -17.76 -32.92
CA ARG A 143 19.25 -17.94 -34.38
C ARG A 143 18.38 -19.10 -34.88
N GLY A 144 18.36 -20.23 -34.16
CA GLY A 144 17.55 -21.40 -34.51
C GLY A 144 16.05 -21.13 -34.55
N ARG A 145 15.56 -20.08 -33.88
CA ARG A 145 14.13 -19.73 -33.84
C ARG A 145 13.57 -19.24 -35.18
N ALA A 146 14.42 -18.69 -36.06
CA ALA A 146 14.04 -18.28 -37.42
C ALA A 146 14.02 -19.43 -38.45
N GLY A 147 14.61 -20.59 -38.12
CA GLY A 147 14.82 -21.69 -39.09
C GLY A 147 13.84 -22.85 -38.99
N ARG A 148 12.66 -22.66 -38.37
CA ARG A 148 11.75 -23.76 -38.06
C ARG A 148 10.86 -24.22 -39.21
N VAL A 149 10.26 -23.26 -39.93
CA VAL A 149 9.22 -23.54 -40.94
C VAL A 149 9.68 -23.14 -42.34
N SER A 150 10.61 -22.20 -42.44
CA SER A 150 11.20 -21.76 -43.71
C SER A 150 12.62 -21.24 -43.52
N LYS A 151 13.28 -20.85 -44.62
CA LYS A 151 14.58 -20.17 -44.57
C LYS A 151 14.41 -18.81 -43.89
N GLY A 152 14.87 -18.71 -42.66
CA GLY A 152 14.86 -17.46 -41.90
C GLY A 152 16.23 -16.77 -41.80
N TYR A 153 16.19 -15.57 -41.23
CA TYR A 153 17.36 -14.70 -41.07
C TYR A 153 17.50 -14.26 -39.62
N CYS A 154 18.72 -14.21 -39.11
CA CYS A 154 19.04 -13.71 -37.78
C CYS A 154 20.01 -12.53 -37.87
N TYR A 155 19.59 -11.38 -37.35
CA TYR A 155 20.35 -10.15 -37.31
C TYR A 155 20.83 -9.90 -35.88
N ARG A 156 22.13 -10.02 -35.65
CA ARG A 156 22.76 -9.70 -34.37
C ARG A 156 23.21 -8.25 -34.37
N LEU A 157 22.81 -7.48 -33.37
CA LEU A 157 23.08 -6.03 -33.32
C LEU A 157 24.46 -5.70 -32.73
N ILE A 158 25.48 -6.43 -33.16
CA ILE A 158 26.88 -6.30 -32.75
C ILE A 158 27.79 -6.50 -33.96
N THR A 159 29.02 -5.98 -33.91
CA THR A 159 30.00 -6.16 -34.99
C THR A 159 30.57 -7.57 -35.00
N LYS A 160 31.10 -8.01 -36.15
CA LYS A 160 31.78 -9.32 -36.27
C LYS A 160 33.02 -9.41 -35.36
N GLU A 161 33.72 -8.29 -35.19
CA GLU A 161 34.88 -8.20 -34.30
C GLU A 161 34.48 -8.38 -32.83
N PHE A 162 33.43 -7.68 -32.38
CA PHE A 162 32.89 -7.81 -31.03
C PHE A 162 32.40 -9.24 -30.76
N TRP A 163 31.71 -9.86 -31.72
CA TRP A 163 31.29 -11.26 -31.63
C TRP A 163 32.46 -12.23 -31.43
N LYS A 164 33.60 -11.97 -32.07
CA LYS A 164 34.78 -12.84 -31.99
C LYS A 164 35.52 -12.69 -30.65
N ASN A 165 35.66 -11.45 -30.18
CA ASN A 165 36.58 -11.11 -29.10
C ASN A 165 35.89 -10.95 -27.72
N GLU A 166 34.66 -10.44 -27.68
CA GLU A 166 34.02 -9.99 -26.42
C GLU A 166 32.86 -10.89 -25.96
N ILE A 167 32.17 -11.59 -26.88
CA ILE A 167 31.04 -12.46 -26.52
C ILE A 167 31.54 -13.80 -25.96
N PRO A 168 31.13 -14.19 -24.74
CA PRO A 168 31.58 -15.44 -24.13
C PRO A 168 31.01 -16.66 -24.88
N GLU A 169 31.78 -17.74 -24.96
CA GLU A 169 31.35 -18.96 -25.67
C GLU A 169 30.16 -19.65 -24.99
N TYR A 170 30.25 -19.76 -23.65
CA TYR A 170 29.29 -20.44 -22.78
C TYR A 170 28.79 -19.52 -21.67
N MET A 171 27.64 -19.86 -21.11
CA MET A 171 27.11 -19.20 -19.92
C MET A 171 27.84 -19.69 -18.67
N ILE A 172 28.01 -18.82 -17.68
CA ILE A 172 28.51 -19.19 -16.35
C ILE A 172 27.46 -20.10 -15.68
N PRO A 173 27.84 -21.27 -15.14
CA PRO A 173 26.90 -22.16 -14.45
C PRO A 173 26.17 -21.49 -13.29
N GLU A 174 24.88 -21.80 -13.13
CA GLU A 174 24.03 -21.23 -12.06
C GLU A 174 24.58 -21.53 -10.66
N MET A 175 25.25 -22.67 -10.46
CA MET A 175 25.92 -23.04 -9.21
C MET A 175 26.92 -21.98 -8.71
N LEU A 176 27.51 -21.18 -9.62
CA LEU A 176 28.49 -20.15 -9.29
C LEU A 176 27.86 -18.77 -9.07
N LEU A 177 26.57 -18.60 -9.37
CA LEU A 177 25.90 -17.29 -9.42
C LEU A 177 24.69 -17.19 -8.49
N ALA A 178 24.00 -18.32 -8.25
CA ALA A 178 22.76 -18.39 -7.51
C ALA A 178 22.97 -18.65 -6.01
N PRO A 179 22.00 -18.29 -5.15
CA PRO A 179 22.04 -18.60 -3.73
C PRO A 179 22.12 -20.11 -3.45
N LEU A 180 22.99 -20.53 -2.52
CA LEU A 180 23.29 -21.94 -2.23
C LEU A 180 22.40 -22.55 -1.13
N ALA A 181 21.49 -21.78 -0.55
CA ALA A 181 20.82 -22.14 0.70
C ALA A 181 19.96 -23.41 0.59
N THR A 182 19.17 -23.53 -0.49
CA THR A 182 18.32 -24.71 -0.73
C THR A 182 19.15 -25.98 -0.96
N ILE A 183 20.25 -25.91 -1.71
CA ILE A 183 21.09 -27.09 -1.96
C ILE A 183 21.81 -27.52 -0.68
N MET A 184 22.27 -26.57 0.14
CA MET A 184 22.91 -26.86 1.43
C MET A 184 21.97 -27.56 2.41
N LEU A 185 20.71 -27.12 2.50
CA LEU A 185 19.71 -27.81 3.31
C LEU A 185 19.45 -29.24 2.82
N LYS A 186 19.46 -29.48 1.50
CA LYS A 186 19.32 -30.84 0.94
C LYS A 186 20.51 -31.73 1.28
N VAL A 187 21.74 -31.21 1.20
CA VAL A 187 22.96 -31.94 1.59
C VAL A 187 22.90 -32.36 3.06
N LYS A 188 22.46 -31.44 3.93
CA LYS A 188 22.24 -31.71 5.36
C LYS A 188 21.13 -32.72 5.59
N LEU A 189 19.98 -32.56 4.94
CA LEU A 189 18.82 -33.44 5.08
C LEU A 189 19.15 -34.90 4.67
N LEU A 190 19.96 -35.07 3.63
CA LEU A 190 20.40 -36.37 3.12
C LEU A 190 21.60 -36.95 3.88
N ASN A 191 22.10 -36.27 4.92
CA ASN A 191 23.28 -36.67 5.69
C ASN A 191 24.52 -36.96 4.83
N MET A 192 24.73 -36.19 3.76
CA MET A 192 25.86 -36.39 2.83
C MET A 192 27.20 -35.90 3.39
N GLY A 193 27.23 -35.38 4.63
CA GLY A 193 28.41 -34.87 5.31
C GLY A 193 28.45 -33.34 5.35
N ASP A 194 29.65 -32.81 5.51
CA ASP A 194 29.92 -31.37 5.53
C ASP A 194 29.61 -30.72 4.15
N PRO A 195 28.74 -29.69 4.07
CA PRO A 195 28.38 -29.05 2.81
C PRO A 195 29.57 -28.52 2.01
N ARG A 196 30.60 -28.00 2.68
CA ARG A 196 31.81 -27.51 2.01
C ARG A 196 32.54 -28.64 1.29
N SER A 197 32.73 -29.77 1.98
CA SER A 197 33.37 -30.97 1.41
C SER A 197 32.56 -31.52 0.23
N VAL A 198 31.23 -31.61 0.35
CA VAL A 198 30.37 -32.14 -0.72
C VAL A 198 30.35 -31.23 -1.94
N LEU A 199 30.10 -29.92 -1.76
CA LEU A 199 29.98 -28.97 -2.87
C LEU A 199 31.31 -28.75 -3.60
N SER A 200 32.45 -28.99 -2.94
CA SER A 200 33.77 -28.97 -3.59
C SER A 200 33.94 -30.04 -4.67
N THR A 201 33.12 -31.09 -4.65
CA THR A 201 33.15 -32.20 -5.64
C THR A 201 32.23 -31.96 -6.84
N ALA A 202 31.49 -30.84 -6.89
CA ALA A 202 30.63 -30.51 -8.02
C ALA A 202 31.45 -30.27 -9.30
N LEU A 203 30.83 -30.46 -10.48
CA LEU A 203 31.46 -30.20 -11.79
C LEU A 203 32.03 -28.77 -11.91
N SER A 204 31.35 -27.81 -11.29
CA SER A 204 31.80 -26.43 -11.15
C SER A 204 31.52 -26.00 -9.70
N PRO A 205 32.49 -26.15 -8.79
CA PRO A 205 32.28 -25.92 -7.37
C PRO A 205 32.11 -24.42 -7.07
N PRO A 206 31.17 -24.04 -6.17
CA PRO A 206 31.00 -22.65 -5.75
C PRO A 206 32.20 -22.15 -4.93
N ASN A 207 32.32 -20.82 -4.78
CA ASN A 207 33.37 -20.25 -3.93
C ASN A 207 33.13 -20.62 -2.47
N LEU A 208 34.22 -20.82 -1.72
CA LEU A 208 34.15 -21.19 -0.31
C LEU A 208 33.45 -20.10 0.53
N ASP A 209 33.70 -18.83 0.22
CA ASP A 209 33.09 -17.70 0.92
C ASP A 209 31.56 -17.68 0.75
N ASP A 210 31.06 -18.09 -0.44
CA ASP A 210 29.62 -18.17 -0.71
C ASP A 210 28.97 -19.29 0.13
N ILE A 211 29.69 -20.39 0.36
CA ILE A 211 29.24 -21.48 1.24
C ILE A 211 29.17 -21.00 2.69
N VAL A 212 30.24 -20.42 3.22
CA VAL A 212 30.29 -19.91 4.62
C VAL A 212 29.19 -18.89 4.84
N ARG A 213 29.05 -17.93 3.93
CA ARG A 213 28.00 -16.91 4.00
C ARG A 213 26.61 -17.51 4.00
N THR A 214 26.37 -18.53 3.18
CA THR A 214 25.10 -19.25 3.15
C THR A 214 24.83 -20.00 4.46
N VAL A 215 25.85 -20.58 5.11
CA VAL A 215 25.71 -21.16 6.46
C VAL A 215 25.24 -20.10 7.46
N LEU A 216 25.84 -18.91 7.43
CA LEU A 216 25.46 -17.81 8.32
C LEU A 216 24.02 -17.35 8.07
N GLN A 217 23.61 -17.20 6.81
CA GLN A 217 22.21 -16.88 6.46
C GLN A 217 21.22 -17.94 6.96
N LEU A 218 21.56 -19.22 6.84
CA LEU A 218 20.72 -20.31 7.35
C LEU A 218 20.65 -20.33 8.88
N LYS A 219 21.71 -19.89 9.57
CA LYS A 219 21.69 -19.70 11.04
C LYS A 219 20.83 -18.52 11.45
N GLU A 220 20.93 -17.39 10.76
CA GLU A 220 20.10 -16.21 11.02
C GLU A 220 18.61 -16.51 10.80
N MET A 221 18.30 -17.24 9.74
CA MET A 221 16.94 -17.68 9.44
C MET A 221 16.39 -18.61 10.54
N GLY A 222 17.27 -19.34 11.23
CA GLY A 222 16.95 -20.36 12.24
C GLY A 222 16.84 -21.78 11.67
N ALA A 223 17.24 -22.01 10.41
CA ALA A 223 17.26 -23.33 9.79
C ALA A 223 18.45 -24.19 10.26
N LEU A 224 19.54 -23.54 10.65
CA LEU A 224 20.70 -24.17 11.29
C LEU A 224 20.88 -23.64 12.71
N SER A 225 21.32 -24.49 13.63
CA SER A 225 21.65 -24.09 15.00
C SER A 225 22.83 -23.12 15.01
N VAL A 226 22.72 -22.06 15.82
CA VAL A 226 23.80 -21.09 16.05
C VAL A 226 24.90 -21.67 16.96
N LYS A 227 24.55 -22.57 17.90
CA LYS A 227 25.54 -23.30 18.74
C LYS A 227 25.93 -24.60 18.06
N SER A 228 27.24 -24.84 17.89
CA SER A 228 27.80 -26.11 17.41
C SER A 228 28.58 -26.79 18.54
N ASP A 229 28.37 -28.10 18.71
CA ASP A 229 29.05 -28.96 19.69
C ASP A 229 30.52 -29.22 19.29
N GLY A 230 31.35 -28.17 19.20
CA GLY A 230 32.81 -28.26 19.09
C GLY A 230 33.44 -28.12 17.69
N ARG A 231 32.69 -27.73 16.65
CA ARG A 231 33.25 -27.33 15.33
C ARG A 231 33.33 -25.81 15.19
N SER A 232 34.13 -25.32 14.24
CA SER A 232 34.23 -23.89 13.90
C SER A 232 32.83 -23.28 13.78
N GLN A 233 32.51 -22.34 14.68
CA GLN A 233 31.15 -21.80 14.85
C GLN A 233 30.58 -21.14 13.59
N ASN A 234 31.42 -20.82 12.60
CA ASN A 234 30.99 -20.11 11.39
C ASN A 234 30.87 -21.02 10.16
N ASP A 235 31.54 -22.17 10.14
CA ASP A 235 31.68 -22.99 8.94
C ASP A 235 30.61 -24.08 8.81
N ASP A 236 29.92 -24.43 9.90
CA ASP A 236 28.92 -25.50 9.90
C ASP A 236 27.81 -25.29 10.96
N GLY A 237 26.70 -26.02 10.84
CA GLY A 237 25.59 -26.03 11.80
C GLY A 237 24.72 -27.28 11.71
N GLU A 238 24.04 -27.61 12.83
CA GLU A 238 23.08 -28.71 12.90
C GLU A 238 21.70 -28.27 12.38
N LEU A 239 20.99 -29.17 11.70
CA LEU A 239 19.66 -28.89 11.16
C LEU A 239 18.64 -28.74 12.30
N THR A 240 17.88 -27.65 12.31
CA THR A 240 16.77 -27.44 13.28
C THR A 240 15.47 -28.03 12.75
N PHE A 241 14.42 -28.08 13.60
CA PHE A 241 13.07 -28.44 13.15
C PHE A 241 12.60 -27.56 11.98
N LEU A 242 12.81 -26.24 12.09
CA LEU A 242 12.52 -25.28 11.02
C LEU A 242 13.29 -25.62 9.73
N GLY A 243 14.60 -25.88 9.84
CA GLY A 243 15.43 -26.25 8.70
C GLY A 243 14.96 -27.53 8.02
N ARG A 244 14.52 -28.52 8.81
CA ARG A 244 13.95 -29.78 8.31
C ARG A 244 12.64 -29.57 7.57
N VAL A 245 11.72 -28.77 8.10
CA VAL A 245 10.46 -28.44 7.43
C VAL A 245 10.76 -27.77 6.08
N VAL A 246 11.56 -26.70 6.10
CA VAL A 246 11.89 -25.91 4.91
C VAL A 246 12.60 -26.75 3.84
N ALA A 247 13.46 -27.69 4.24
CA ALA A 247 14.13 -28.59 3.29
C ALA A 247 13.18 -29.55 2.55
N HIS A 248 12.01 -29.87 3.13
CA HIS A 248 11.00 -30.75 2.51
C HIS A 248 9.94 -30.01 1.69
N LEU A 249 9.75 -28.71 1.94
CA LEU A 249 8.78 -27.89 1.22
C LEU A 249 9.38 -27.37 -0.09
N PRO A 250 8.64 -27.38 -1.21
CA PRO A 250 9.10 -26.85 -2.49
C PRO A 250 8.98 -25.31 -2.54
N LEU A 251 9.52 -24.62 -1.54
CA LEU A 251 9.35 -23.18 -1.33
C LEU A 251 10.67 -22.45 -1.11
N ASP A 252 10.63 -21.13 -1.27
CA ASP A 252 11.67 -20.25 -0.71
C ASP A 252 11.72 -20.38 0.83
N LEU A 253 12.90 -20.17 1.40
CA LEU A 253 13.16 -20.41 2.81
C LEU A 253 12.24 -19.60 3.73
N TYR A 254 12.02 -18.32 3.41
CA TYR A 254 11.22 -17.44 4.25
C TYR A 254 9.73 -17.82 4.24
N LEU A 255 9.23 -18.34 3.11
CA LEU A 255 7.86 -18.86 3.01
C LEU A 255 7.70 -20.14 3.85
N GLY A 256 8.72 -21.01 3.88
CA GLY A 256 8.72 -22.17 4.77
C GLY A 256 8.71 -21.76 6.26
N LYS A 257 9.49 -20.72 6.64
CA LYS A 257 9.45 -20.15 7.99
C LYS A 257 8.08 -19.56 8.33
N MET A 258 7.43 -18.91 7.37
CA MET A 258 6.08 -18.37 7.54
C MET A 258 5.07 -19.48 7.87
N ILE A 259 5.15 -20.64 7.21
CA ILE A 259 4.27 -21.78 7.50
C ILE A 259 4.49 -22.28 8.94
N VAL A 260 5.75 -22.39 9.39
CA VAL A 260 6.08 -22.82 10.75
C VAL A 260 5.59 -21.82 11.79
N LEU A 261 5.82 -20.53 11.59
CA LEU A 261 5.30 -19.48 12.48
C LEU A 261 3.77 -19.39 12.44
N GLY A 262 3.16 -19.61 11.27
CA GLY A 262 1.72 -19.73 11.12
C GLY A 262 1.15 -20.89 11.94
N HIS A 263 1.84 -22.02 12.02
CA HIS A 263 1.48 -23.09 12.94
C HIS A 263 1.59 -22.63 14.40
N VAL A 264 2.68 -21.96 14.78
CA VAL A 264 2.90 -21.51 16.17
C VAL A 264 1.81 -20.54 16.66
N PHE A 265 1.41 -19.58 15.83
CA PHE A 265 0.43 -18.54 16.19
C PHE A 265 -1.00 -18.86 15.75
N GLY A 266 -1.27 -20.07 15.24
CA GLY A 266 -2.61 -20.50 14.82
C GLY A 266 -3.14 -19.77 13.56
N CYS A 267 -2.24 -19.34 12.68
CA CYS A 267 -2.52 -18.70 11.39
C CYS A 267 -2.10 -19.58 10.19
N LEU A 268 -2.02 -20.91 10.37
CA LEU A 268 -1.44 -21.83 9.39
C LEU A 268 -2.13 -21.79 8.02
N ASP A 269 -3.46 -21.72 7.99
CA ASP A 269 -4.24 -21.67 6.75
C ASP A 269 -3.87 -20.46 5.88
N ASP A 270 -3.88 -19.27 6.49
CA ASP A 270 -3.50 -18.01 5.83
C ASP A 270 -2.04 -18.05 5.35
N CYS A 271 -1.13 -18.60 6.15
CA CYS A 271 0.28 -18.71 5.81
C CYS A 271 0.51 -19.68 4.64
N LEU A 272 -0.24 -20.77 4.54
CA LEU A 272 -0.18 -21.69 3.39
C LEU A 272 -0.67 -21.01 2.11
N ILE A 273 -1.73 -20.18 2.20
CA ILE A 273 -2.23 -19.40 1.06
C ILE A 273 -1.19 -18.38 0.60
N ILE A 274 -0.57 -17.65 1.53
CA ILE A 274 0.50 -16.68 1.22
C ILE A 274 1.69 -17.40 0.58
N ALA A 275 2.14 -18.51 1.16
CA ALA A 275 3.25 -19.29 0.65
C ALA A 275 2.99 -19.81 -0.79
N ALA A 276 1.80 -20.35 -1.06
CA ALA A 276 1.42 -20.78 -2.40
C ALA A 276 1.34 -19.59 -3.38
N SER A 277 0.79 -18.46 -2.94
CA SER A 277 0.60 -17.27 -3.77
C SER A 277 1.91 -16.60 -4.15
N HIS A 278 2.86 -16.48 -3.22
CA HIS A 278 4.16 -15.82 -3.42
C HIS A 278 5.19 -16.73 -4.10
N SER A 279 5.03 -18.06 -4.00
CA SER A 279 5.88 -19.02 -4.72
C SER A 279 5.62 -19.01 -6.22
N LEU A 280 4.41 -18.62 -6.64
CA LEU A 280 3.99 -18.55 -8.02
C LEU A 280 3.88 -17.09 -8.48
N LYS A 281 3.57 -16.90 -9.77
CA LYS A 281 3.26 -15.56 -10.28
C LYS A 281 1.92 -15.10 -9.73
N SER A 282 1.83 -13.80 -9.44
CA SER A 282 0.59 -13.18 -8.96
C SER A 282 -0.61 -13.53 -9.83
N PHE A 283 -1.71 -13.93 -9.19
CA PHE A 283 -2.99 -14.11 -9.85
C PHE A 283 -3.76 -12.80 -10.06
N PHE A 284 -3.34 -11.68 -9.44
CA PHE A 284 -3.90 -10.38 -9.75
C PHE A 284 -3.48 -9.96 -11.17
N ALA A 285 -4.45 -9.51 -11.96
CA ALA A 285 -4.22 -8.92 -13.26
C ALA A 285 -4.10 -7.40 -13.09
N ILE A 286 -2.99 -6.82 -13.56
CA ILE A 286 -2.84 -5.36 -13.72
C ILE A 286 -2.55 -5.11 -15.20
N PRO A 287 -3.57 -5.17 -16.09
CA PRO A 287 -3.36 -4.98 -17.51
C PRO A 287 -2.84 -3.58 -17.80
N SER A 288 -1.95 -3.44 -18.78
CA SER A 288 -1.31 -2.15 -19.12
C SER A 288 -2.30 -1.03 -19.40
N MET A 289 -3.45 -1.34 -20.01
CA MET A 289 -4.52 -0.38 -20.34
C MET A 289 -5.54 -0.17 -19.20
N GLN A 290 -5.52 -1.00 -18.15
CA GLN A 290 -6.50 -0.98 -17.06
C GLN A 290 -5.82 -1.02 -15.68
N GLN A 291 -4.66 -0.38 -15.54
CA GLN A 291 -3.86 -0.41 -14.32
C GLN A 291 -4.66 0.04 -13.09
N ILE A 292 -5.40 1.14 -13.21
CA ILE A 292 -6.21 1.70 -12.11
C ILE A 292 -7.27 0.69 -11.63
N ALA A 293 -7.91 -0.04 -12.55
CA ALA A 293 -8.93 -1.02 -12.18
C ALA A 293 -8.31 -2.26 -11.50
N GLY A 294 -7.15 -2.73 -11.99
CA GLY A 294 -6.40 -3.80 -11.33
C GLY A 294 -5.93 -3.42 -9.91
N HIS A 295 -5.42 -2.20 -9.74
CA HIS A 295 -5.04 -1.67 -8.42
C HIS A 295 -6.25 -1.54 -7.48
N ARG A 296 -7.38 -1.03 -7.99
CA ARG A 296 -8.63 -0.92 -7.23
C ARG A 296 -9.07 -2.28 -6.71
N SER A 297 -9.06 -3.31 -7.57
CA SER A 297 -9.41 -4.67 -7.17
C SER A 297 -8.49 -5.17 -6.05
N LYS A 298 -7.17 -5.06 -6.22
CA LYS A 298 -6.21 -5.52 -5.20
C LYS A 298 -6.39 -4.82 -3.86
N MET A 299 -6.64 -3.51 -3.85
CA MET A 299 -6.95 -2.74 -2.63
C MET A 299 -8.29 -3.13 -2.02
N ALA A 300 -9.32 -3.43 -2.82
CA ALA A 300 -10.59 -3.90 -2.31
C ALA A 300 -10.42 -5.21 -1.52
N PHE A 301 -9.62 -6.16 -2.02
CA PHE A 301 -9.33 -7.39 -1.29
C PHE A 301 -8.46 -7.21 -0.05
N SER A 302 -7.74 -6.09 0.10
CA SER A 302 -6.95 -5.86 1.33
C SER A 302 -7.80 -5.39 2.52
N HIS A 303 -9.07 -5.05 2.29
CA HIS A 303 -10.02 -4.59 3.31
C HIS A 303 -9.43 -3.48 4.21
N GLY A 304 -8.84 -2.45 3.59
CA GLY A 304 -8.21 -1.33 4.32
C GLY A 304 -6.87 -1.65 4.98
N THR A 305 -6.41 -2.90 4.91
CA THR A 305 -5.10 -3.27 5.44
C THR A 305 -4.00 -2.97 4.42
N PRO A 306 -2.94 -2.24 4.77
CA PRO A 306 -1.82 -1.97 3.87
C PRO A 306 -0.86 -3.17 3.75
N SER A 307 -1.38 -4.34 3.34
CA SER A 307 -0.63 -5.58 3.15
C SER A 307 -0.99 -6.29 1.84
N ASP A 308 0.02 -6.48 0.98
CA ASP A 308 -0.13 -7.27 -0.25
C ASP A 308 -0.53 -8.72 0.07
N SER A 309 0.13 -9.33 1.06
CA SER A 309 -0.11 -10.72 1.50
C SER A 309 -1.56 -10.94 1.94
N ILE A 310 -2.13 -10.02 2.72
CA ILE A 310 -3.53 -10.11 3.18
C ILE A 310 -4.49 -9.97 2.01
N GLY A 311 -4.18 -9.11 1.02
CA GLY A 311 -4.94 -9.03 -0.22
C GLY A 311 -4.98 -10.37 -0.98
N PHE A 312 -3.86 -11.10 -1.05
CA PHE A 312 -3.82 -12.45 -1.64
C PHE A 312 -4.68 -13.45 -0.85
N VAL A 313 -4.58 -13.44 0.48
CA VAL A 313 -5.38 -14.33 1.36
C VAL A 313 -6.88 -14.12 1.14
N ASN A 314 -7.33 -12.88 1.21
CA ASN A 314 -8.75 -12.55 1.10
C ASN A 314 -9.30 -12.89 -0.29
N ALA A 315 -8.56 -12.59 -1.36
CA ALA A 315 -8.95 -12.94 -2.73
C ALA A 315 -9.04 -14.46 -2.93
N PHE A 316 -8.07 -15.22 -2.41
CA PHE A 316 -8.08 -16.68 -2.47
C PHE A 316 -9.25 -17.26 -1.68
N LYS A 317 -9.48 -16.80 -0.45
CA LYS A 317 -10.59 -17.25 0.40
C LYS A 317 -11.95 -16.94 -0.21
N ALA A 318 -12.11 -15.76 -0.84
CA ALA A 318 -13.33 -15.39 -1.56
C ALA A 318 -13.60 -16.35 -2.72
N TRP A 319 -12.62 -16.57 -3.60
CA TRP A 319 -12.73 -17.51 -4.72
C TRP A 319 -13.01 -18.94 -4.24
N HIS A 320 -12.21 -19.43 -3.29
CA HIS A 320 -12.29 -20.80 -2.78
C HIS A 320 -13.63 -21.07 -2.09
N SER A 321 -14.14 -20.12 -1.30
CA SER A 321 -15.45 -20.22 -0.66
C SER A 321 -16.59 -20.22 -1.69
N SER A 322 -16.55 -19.35 -2.70
CA SER A 322 -17.56 -19.34 -3.78
C SER A 322 -17.52 -20.61 -4.65
N LYS A 323 -16.36 -21.27 -4.80
CA LYS A 323 -16.27 -22.60 -5.40
C LYS A 323 -16.93 -23.67 -4.51
N LYS A 324 -16.66 -23.65 -3.20
CA LYS A 324 -17.19 -24.62 -2.22
C LYS A 324 -18.72 -24.51 -2.06
N THR A 325 -19.27 -23.29 -2.03
CA THR A 325 -20.73 -23.06 -1.94
C THR A 325 -21.47 -23.35 -3.25
N GLY A 326 -20.73 -23.54 -4.35
CA GLY A 326 -21.27 -23.89 -5.65
C GLY A 326 -21.64 -22.71 -6.54
N GLN A 327 -21.38 -21.47 -6.12
CA GLN A 327 -21.61 -20.25 -6.90
C GLN A 327 -20.76 -20.19 -8.17
N LEU A 328 -19.53 -20.76 -8.13
CA LEU A 328 -18.60 -20.80 -9.26
C LEU A 328 -18.46 -22.22 -9.85
N ARG A 329 -19.57 -22.97 -9.92
CA ARG A 329 -19.60 -24.33 -10.50
C ARG A 329 -19.39 -24.31 -12.00
N HIS A 330 -20.08 -23.41 -12.72
CA HIS A 330 -19.91 -23.33 -14.17
C HIS A 330 -18.61 -22.58 -14.51
N PRO A 331 -17.81 -23.08 -15.47
CA PRO A 331 -16.58 -22.41 -15.89
C PRO A 331 -16.79 -20.97 -16.35
N LYS A 332 -17.97 -20.65 -16.89
CA LYS A 332 -18.32 -19.30 -17.32
C LYS A 332 -18.43 -18.34 -16.12
N ASP A 333 -19.17 -18.73 -15.09
CA ASP A 333 -19.37 -17.92 -13.88
C ASP A 333 -18.03 -17.64 -13.18
N GLU A 334 -17.14 -18.63 -13.16
CA GLU A 334 -15.78 -18.46 -12.62
C GLU A 334 -14.93 -17.51 -13.48
N LEU A 335 -15.03 -17.59 -14.81
CA LEU A 335 -14.34 -16.65 -15.70
C LEU A 335 -14.88 -15.23 -15.57
N ASP A 336 -16.19 -15.07 -15.43
CA ASP A 336 -16.82 -13.76 -15.27
C ASP A 336 -16.45 -13.16 -13.90
N TRP A 337 -16.44 -13.97 -12.83
CA TRP A 337 -15.90 -13.56 -11.52
C TRP A 337 -14.43 -13.13 -11.61
N GLY A 338 -13.60 -13.86 -12.35
CA GLY A 338 -12.21 -13.50 -12.58
C GLY A 338 -12.05 -12.17 -13.32
N LYS A 339 -12.88 -11.90 -14.33
CA LYS A 339 -12.87 -10.63 -15.06
C LYS A 339 -13.30 -9.45 -14.19
N GLU A 340 -14.39 -9.61 -13.44
CA GLU A 340 -14.93 -8.57 -12.55
C GLU A 340 -13.93 -8.21 -11.45
N ASN A 341 -13.21 -9.20 -10.92
CA ASN A 341 -12.26 -9.03 -9.84
C ASN A 341 -10.81 -8.87 -10.30
N PHE A 342 -10.53 -8.75 -11.61
CA PHE A 342 -9.16 -8.68 -12.14
C PHE A 342 -8.26 -9.81 -11.62
N ILE A 343 -8.77 -11.05 -11.60
CA ILE A 343 -8.07 -12.26 -11.17
C ILE A 343 -7.93 -13.24 -12.34
N GLN A 344 -6.70 -13.70 -12.58
CA GLN A 344 -6.39 -14.70 -13.58
C GLN A 344 -6.78 -16.10 -13.07
N ILE A 345 -7.94 -16.61 -13.51
CA ILE A 345 -8.51 -17.89 -13.05
C ILE A 345 -7.55 -19.08 -13.17
N LYS A 346 -6.71 -19.14 -14.20
CA LYS A 346 -5.70 -20.20 -14.31
C LYS A 346 -4.68 -20.13 -13.17
N ARG A 347 -4.23 -18.93 -12.80
CA ARG A 347 -3.21 -18.71 -11.77
C ARG A 347 -3.73 -19.00 -10.38
N ILE A 348 -4.94 -18.57 -10.05
CA ILE A 348 -5.53 -18.86 -8.73
C ILE A 348 -5.80 -20.36 -8.55
N ARG A 349 -6.10 -21.10 -9.64
CA ARG A 349 -6.16 -22.57 -9.61
C ARG A 349 -4.79 -23.22 -9.40
N GLU A 350 -3.74 -22.75 -10.07
CA GLU A 350 -2.36 -23.20 -9.82
C GLU A 350 -1.96 -22.97 -8.34
N VAL A 351 -2.34 -21.81 -7.77
CA VAL A 351 -2.15 -21.52 -6.34
C VAL A 351 -2.94 -22.47 -5.45
N ALA A 352 -4.18 -22.81 -5.82
CA ALA A 352 -5.01 -23.75 -5.06
C ALA A 352 -4.43 -25.17 -5.05
N GLU A 353 -3.91 -25.63 -6.20
CA GLU A 353 -3.22 -26.92 -6.32
C GLU A 353 -1.96 -26.95 -5.44
N LEU A 354 -1.15 -25.88 -5.45
CA LEU A 354 0.02 -25.77 -4.60
C LEU A 354 -0.36 -25.67 -3.12
N TYR A 355 -1.41 -24.93 -2.77
CA TYR A 355 -1.93 -24.85 -1.39
C TYR A 355 -2.28 -26.24 -0.84
N GLU A 356 -2.99 -27.08 -1.60
CA GLU A 356 -3.32 -28.44 -1.17
C GLU A 356 -2.08 -29.34 -1.04
N ASP A 357 -1.10 -29.24 -1.96
CA ASP A 357 0.18 -29.96 -1.84
C ASP A 357 0.96 -29.53 -0.59
N LEU A 358 1.07 -28.22 -0.33
CA LEU A 358 1.74 -27.67 0.84
C LEU A 358 1.04 -28.09 2.13
N LYS A 359 -0.30 -28.03 2.17
CA LYS A 359 -1.10 -28.49 3.31
C LYS A 359 -0.84 -29.96 3.63
N LYS A 360 -0.81 -30.81 2.61
CA LYS A 360 -0.48 -32.24 2.73
C LYS A 360 0.95 -32.46 3.22
N ARG A 361 1.93 -31.70 2.74
CA ARG A 361 3.33 -31.79 3.21
C ARG A 361 3.48 -31.31 4.65
N ALA A 362 2.87 -30.18 4.99
CA ALA A 362 2.89 -29.62 6.34
C ALA A 362 2.29 -30.60 7.37
N SER A 363 1.25 -31.34 7.01
CA SER A 363 0.66 -32.36 7.91
C SER A 363 1.61 -33.49 8.30
N GLN A 364 2.66 -33.76 7.50
CA GLN A 364 3.69 -34.75 7.85
C GLN A 364 4.51 -34.30 9.07
N PHE A 365 4.47 -33.01 9.39
CA PHE A 365 5.13 -32.40 10.53
C PHE A 365 4.19 -32.17 11.72
N ASN A 366 3.02 -32.83 11.75
CA ASN A 366 1.95 -32.61 12.72
C ASN A 366 1.39 -31.17 12.71
N MET A 367 1.58 -30.45 11.60
CA MET A 367 1.02 -29.12 11.36
C MET A 367 -0.26 -29.26 10.56
N HIS A 368 -1.40 -29.27 11.25
CA HIS A 368 -2.71 -29.44 10.65
C HIS A 368 -3.47 -28.11 10.57
N VAL A 369 -4.06 -27.84 9.41
CA VAL A 369 -5.06 -26.77 9.28
C VAL A 369 -6.30 -27.22 10.05
N GLN A 370 -6.69 -26.44 11.06
CA GLN A 370 -7.94 -26.65 11.77
C GLN A 370 -9.09 -26.22 10.86
N ASP A 371 -10.18 -27.00 10.82
CA ASP A 371 -11.42 -26.55 10.19
C ASP A 371 -11.93 -25.33 10.95
N SER A 372 -11.68 -24.14 10.42
CA SER A 372 -11.99 -22.90 11.10
C SER A 372 -13.49 -22.82 11.37
N ILE A 373 -13.88 -22.72 12.63
CA ILE A 373 -15.08 -21.95 12.98
C ILE A 373 -14.76 -20.53 12.50
N GLN A 374 -15.52 -20.00 11.55
CA GLN A 374 -15.35 -18.62 11.08
C GLN A 374 -15.27 -17.71 12.31
N PRO A 375 -14.30 -16.76 12.39
CA PRO A 375 -14.20 -15.85 13.53
C PRO A 375 -15.58 -15.24 13.78
N SER A 376 -16.20 -15.60 14.89
CA SER A 376 -17.62 -15.34 15.11
C SER A 376 -17.89 -13.88 15.49
N ASP A 377 -16.84 -13.16 15.88
CA ASP A 377 -16.94 -11.79 16.37
C ASP A 377 -15.87 -10.84 15.77
N TYR A 378 -16.15 -9.55 15.87
CA TYR A 378 -15.31 -8.47 15.36
C TYR A 378 -13.88 -8.53 15.93
N THR A 379 -13.75 -8.79 17.23
CA THR A 379 -12.46 -8.80 17.93
C THR A 379 -11.55 -9.91 17.40
N SER A 380 -12.03 -11.16 17.34
CA SER A 380 -11.20 -12.29 16.88
C SER A 380 -10.68 -12.10 15.46
N THR A 381 -11.49 -11.51 14.57
CA THR A 381 -11.08 -11.19 13.20
C THR A 381 -9.87 -10.25 13.16
N HIS A 382 -9.90 -9.18 13.96
CA HIS A 382 -8.83 -8.18 14.00
C HIS A 382 -7.59 -8.71 14.72
N THR A 383 -7.77 -9.46 15.81
CA THR A 383 -6.68 -10.15 16.49
C THR A 383 -5.95 -11.08 15.53
N GLN A 384 -6.68 -11.91 14.78
CA GLN A 384 -6.09 -12.83 13.80
C GLN A 384 -5.32 -12.08 12.70
N LYS A 385 -5.85 -10.95 12.23
CA LYS A 385 -5.16 -10.07 11.28
C LYS A 385 -3.84 -9.54 11.86
N PHE A 386 -3.83 -9.08 13.11
CA PHE A 386 -2.60 -8.62 13.79
C PHE A 386 -1.59 -9.76 13.94
N LEU A 387 -2.03 -10.95 14.39
CA LEU A 387 -1.19 -12.14 14.50
C LEU A 387 -0.53 -12.49 13.15
N LEU A 388 -1.30 -12.44 12.06
CA LEU A 388 -0.78 -12.70 10.73
C LEU A 388 0.27 -11.65 10.30
N GLN A 389 0.09 -10.38 10.63
CA GLN A 389 1.11 -9.34 10.37
C GLN A 389 2.39 -9.60 11.16
N VAL A 390 2.29 -10.02 12.43
CA VAL A 390 3.45 -10.42 13.25
C VAL A 390 4.16 -11.64 12.66
N VAL A 391 3.41 -12.64 12.20
CA VAL A 391 3.96 -13.83 11.52
C VAL A 391 4.69 -13.45 10.24
N ILE A 392 4.12 -12.56 9.43
CA ILE A 392 4.76 -12.03 8.22
C ILE A 392 6.08 -11.34 8.58
N ALA A 393 6.08 -10.49 9.61
CA ALA A 393 7.29 -9.81 10.09
C ALA A 393 8.35 -10.83 10.53
N GLY A 394 8.01 -11.76 11.42
CA GLY A 394 8.95 -12.76 11.93
C GLY A 394 9.47 -13.73 10.86
N ALA A 395 8.66 -14.02 9.84
CA ALA A 395 9.08 -14.84 8.72
C ALA A 395 10.16 -14.15 7.89
N TYR A 396 10.03 -12.83 7.66
CA TYR A 396 10.93 -12.07 6.79
C TYR A 396 12.04 -11.30 7.52
N TYR A 397 12.28 -11.53 8.80
CA TYR A 397 13.48 -11.01 9.47
C TYR A 397 14.74 -11.36 8.64
N PRO A 398 15.65 -10.40 8.34
CA PRO A 398 15.72 -9.01 8.79
C PRO A 398 15.22 -7.94 7.78
N ASN A 399 14.36 -8.28 6.82
CA ASN A 399 13.89 -7.39 5.72
C ASN A 399 12.93 -6.28 6.20
N TYR A 400 13.43 -5.41 7.07
CA TYR A 400 12.66 -4.39 7.77
C TYR A 400 13.07 -2.98 7.34
N PHE A 401 12.06 -2.12 7.20
CA PHE A 401 12.23 -0.75 6.74
C PHE A 401 11.43 0.18 7.65
N ILE A 402 11.97 1.34 7.97
CA ILE A 402 11.29 2.35 8.79
C ILE A 402 10.89 3.53 7.92
N GLN A 403 9.71 4.07 8.18
CA GLN A 403 9.22 5.28 7.55
C GLN A 403 10.10 6.48 7.94
N ARG A 404 10.52 7.28 6.98
CA ARG A 404 11.26 8.53 7.25
C ARG A 404 10.35 9.57 7.88
N GLU A 405 10.92 10.39 8.76
CA GLU A 405 10.26 11.56 9.30
C GLU A 405 9.87 12.52 8.17
N LEU A 406 8.66 13.07 8.28
CA LEU A 406 8.10 14.04 7.36
C LEU A 406 8.18 15.43 8.01
N ASP A 407 8.64 16.43 7.27
CA ASP A 407 8.47 17.83 7.65
C ASP A 407 7.00 18.22 7.48
N GLU A 408 6.23 18.17 8.57
CA GLU A 408 4.79 18.43 8.58
C GLU A 408 4.46 19.87 8.15
N ASP A 409 5.26 20.87 8.55
CA ASP A 409 5.07 22.28 8.18
C ASP A 409 5.24 22.46 6.67
N LEU A 410 6.34 21.94 6.10
CA LEU A 410 6.56 22.00 4.67
C LEU A 410 5.45 21.29 3.88
N ALA A 411 5.02 20.11 4.35
CA ALA A 411 3.96 19.34 3.70
C ALA A 411 2.60 20.05 3.74
N ALA A 412 2.23 20.62 4.89
CA ALA A 412 1.01 21.40 5.09
C ALA A 412 0.97 22.62 4.17
N ARG A 413 2.08 23.38 4.08
CA ARG A 413 2.21 24.53 3.18
C ARG A 413 2.13 24.15 1.71
N GLU A 414 2.75 23.04 1.31
CA GLU A 414 2.66 22.56 -0.08
C GLU A 414 1.23 22.18 -0.46
N LEU A 415 0.51 21.51 0.45
CA LEU A 415 -0.88 21.11 0.26
C LEU A 415 -1.88 22.24 0.53
N SER A 416 -1.43 23.42 0.96
CA SER A 416 -2.25 24.63 1.17
C SER A 416 -3.47 24.40 2.08
N GLY A 417 -3.28 23.59 3.12
CA GLY A 417 -4.32 23.28 4.13
C GLY A 417 -5.41 22.31 3.68
N PHE A 418 -5.34 21.76 2.46
CA PHE A 418 -6.27 20.71 2.02
C PHE A 418 -6.00 19.39 2.74
N ASN A 419 -7.04 18.57 2.92
CA ASN A 419 -6.91 17.31 3.64
C ASN A 419 -6.13 16.26 2.80
N PRO A 420 -4.98 15.75 3.27
CA PRO A 420 -4.18 14.77 2.54
C PRO A 420 -4.86 13.42 2.35
N ARG A 421 -5.87 13.09 3.17
CA ARG A 421 -6.64 11.85 3.09
C ARG A 421 -7.67 11.87 1.96
N THR A 422 -8.02 13.05 1.44
CA THR A 422 -9.06 13.20 0.39
C THR A 422 -8.56 13.94 -0.86
N THR A 423 -7.37 14.54 -0.83
CA THR A 423 -6.90 15.47 -1.85
C THR A 423 -5.57 15.07 -2.48
N VAL A 424 -5.44 15.24 -3.79
CA VAL A 424 -4.16 15.17 -4.53
C VAL A 424 -3.83 16.49 -5.20
N MET A 425 -2.54 16.77 -5.37
CA MET A 425 -2.05 17.99 -6.01
C MET A 425 -1.50 17.72 -7.41
N MET A 426 -1.82 18.62 -8.34
CA MET A 426 -1.27 18.74 -9.69
C MET A 426 -0.46 20.03 -9.81
N ARG A 427 0.60 20.01 -10.62
CA ARG A 427 1.51 21.14 -10.85
C ARG A 427 1.61 21.47 -12.35
N ASN A 428 2.13 22.67 -12.65
CA ASN A 428 2.27 23.21 -14.00
C ASN A 428 0.92 23.44 -14.70
N MET A 429 -0.05 23.98 -13.95
CA MET A 429 -1.34 24.36 -14.50
C MET A 429 -1.22 25.62 -15.37
N PRO A 430 -1.92 25.68 -16.52
CA PRO A 430 -1.88 26.82 -17.44
C PRO A 430 -2.62 28.04 -16.86
N PRO A 431 -2.35 29.26 -17.36
CA PRO A 431 -3.16 30.44 -17.03
C PRO A 431 -4.65 30.21 -17.31
N TYR A 432 -5.51 30.83 -16.51
CA TYR A 432 -6.97 30.64 -16.55
C TYR A 432 -7.35 29.17 -16.38
N SER A 433 -6.70 28.48 -15.44
CA SER A 433 -6.82 27.03 -15.22
C SER A 433 -8.26 26.55 -15.06
N PHE A 434 -9.12 27.38 -14.47
CA PHE A 434 -10.54 27.10 -14.30
C PHE A 434 -11.24 26.79 -15.61
N LEU A 435 -10.81 27.27 -16.78
CA LEU A 435 -11.42 26.91 -18.06
C LEU A 435 -11.29 25.41 -18.41
N TYR A 436 -10.35 24.70 -17.78
CA TYR A 436 -10.00 23.33 -18.12
C TYR A 436 -10.43 22.32 -17.06
N TYR A 437 -11.23 22.72 -16.07
CA TYR A 437 -11.65 21.87 -14.95
C TYR A 437 -12.31 20.56 -15.40
N LYS A 438 -13.12 20.58 -16.47
CA LYS A 438 -13.78 19.38 -17.04
C LYS A 438 -12.78 18.39 -17.64
N GLN A 439 -11.71 18.89 -18.28
CA GLN A 439 -10.63 18.03 -18.78
C GLN A 439 -9.89 17.38 -17.60
N LEU A 440 -9.61 18.16 -16.55
CA LEU A 440 -8.95 17.64 -15.35
C LEU A 440 -9.82 16.60 -14.63
N GLN A 441 -11.12 16.88 -14.44
CA GLN A 441 -12.09 15.93 -13.88
C GLN A 441 -12.11 14.61 -14.67
N SER A 442 -12.06 14.67 -16.00
CA SER A 442 -12.04 13.48 -16.84
C SER A 442 -10.79 12.61 -16.66
N LEU A 443 -9.64 13.19 -16.29
CA LEU A 443 -8.42 12.43 -16.03
C LEU A 443 -8.56 11.53 -14.79
N PHE A 444 -9.34 11.97 -13.81
CA PHE A 444 -9.57 11.24 -12.55
C PHE A 444 -10.80 10.33 -12.55
N ARG A 445 -11.53 10.25 -13.66
CA ARG A 445 -12.79 9.47 -13.77
C ARG A 445 -12.66 8.01 -13.34
N LEU A 446 -11.50 7.39 -13.58
CA LEU A 446 -11.24 5.99 -13.20
C LEU A 446 -10.82 5.85 -11.73
N CYS A 447 -10.38 6.93 -11.08
CA CYS A 447 -9.94 6.96 -9.68
C CYS A 447 -11.12 7.11 -8.73
N GLY A 448 -12.09 7.97 -9.04
CA GLY A 448 -13.25 8.20 -8.19
C GLY A 448 -14.04 9.44 -8.62
N GLN A 449 -15.11 9.74 -7.87
CA GLN A 449 -15.88 10.95 -8.09
C GLN A 449 -15.17 12.15 -7.46
N VAL A 450 -14.81 13.14 -8.28
CA VAL A 450 -14.22 14.40 -7.83
C VAL A 450 -15.29 15.27 -7.18
N LYS A 451 -15.01 15.77 -5.97
CA LYS A 451 -15.85 16.66 -5.17
C LYS A 451 -15.59 18.13 -5.52
N THR A 452 -14.33 18.55 -5.43
CA THR A 452 -13.92 19.91 -5.78
C THR A 452 -12.59 19.91 -6.54
N ILE A 453 -12.37 20.95 -7.35
CA ILE A 453 -11.04 21.29 -7.87
C ILE A 453 -10.76 22.74 -7.50
N SER A 454 -9.76 22.93 -6.64
CA SER A 454 -9.27 24.27 -6.29
C SER A 454 -8.00 24.59 -7.06
N PHE A 455 -8.02 25.68 -7.82
CA PHE A 455 -6.85 26.20 -8.52
C PHE A 455 -6.18 27.27 -7.67
N ASP A 456 -4.86 27.17 -7.53
CA ASP A 456 -4.04 28.19 -6.90
C ASP A 456 -2.76 28.38 -7.72
N ASN A 457 -2.68 29.52 -8.42
CA ASN A 457 -1.56 29.85 -9.28
C ASN A 457 -1.28 28.76 -10.32
N THR A 458 -0.15 28.05 -10.23
CA THR A 458 0.23 26.95 -11.14
C THR A 458 -0.10 25.55 -10.59
N ARG A 459 -0.91 25.49 -9.53
CA ARG A 459 -1.30 24.26 -8.83
C ARG A 459 -2.81 24.04 -8.95
N ALA A 460 -3.20 22.78 -8.95
CA ALA A 460 -4.60 22.38 -8.77
C ALA A 460 -4.68 21.30 -7.69
N TYR A 461 -5.65 21.43 -6.81
CA TYR A 461 -5.96 20.50 -5.73
C TYR A 461 -7.27 19.81 -6.06
N VAL A 462 -7.23 18.48 -6.18
CA VAL A 462 -8.36 17.65 -6.58
C VAL A 462 -8.82 16.86 -5.36
N GLU A 463 -9.98 17.21 -4.83
CA GLU A 463 -10.58 16.54 -3.67
C GLU A 463 -11.61 15.50 -4.15
N PHE A 464 -11.61 14.30 -3.58
CA PHE A 464 -12.57 13.25 -3.89
C PHE A 464 -13.73 13.20 -2.90
N TYR A 465 -14.89 12.70 -3.33
CA TYR A 465 -15.97 12.37 -2.40
C TYR A 465 -15.57 11.22 -1.48
N ARG A 466 -15.91 11.36 -0.20
CA ARG A 466 -15.81 10.27 0.76
C ARG A 466 -16.87 9.22 0.44
N THR A 467 -16.44 8.03 0.01
CA THR A 467 -17.32 6.90 -0.35
C THR A 467 -17.48 5.89 0.80
N SER A 468 -16.55 5.89 1.76
CA SER A 468 -16.52 5.01 2.94
C SER A 468 -16.70 5.77 4.26
N GLN A 469 -17.23 5.10 5.28
CA GLN A 469 -17.30 5.64 6.65
C GLN A 469 -15.95 5.59 7.38
N ASP A 470 -14.94 4.92 6.84
CA ASP A 470 -13.59 4.84 7.42
C ASP A 470 -12.91 6.24 7.43
N SER A 471 -12.14 6.53 8.48
CA SER A 471 -11.42 7.79 8.69
C SER A 471 -10.01 7.82 8.08
N GLY A 472 -9.54 6.69 7.53
CA GLY A 472 -8.27 6.57 6.81
C GLY A 472 -8.21 7.28 5.44
N VAL A 473 -7.10 7.09 4.72
CA VAL A 473 -6.91 7.65 3.36
C VAL A 473 -7.91 7.03 2.37
N LEU A 474 -8.55 7.88 1.57
CA LEU A 474 -9.49 7.42 0.55
C LEU A 474 -8.78 6.56 -0.52
N PRO A 475 -9.34 5.39 -0.90
CA PRO A 475 -8.81 4.59 -1.99
C PRO A 475 -8.64 5.39 -3.29
N GLU A 476 -9.52 6.37 -3.54
CA GLU A 476 -9.47 7.29 -4.67
C GLU A 476 -8.16 8.08 -4.73
N VAL A 477 -7.64 8.52 -3.58
CA VAL A 477 -6.35 9.25 -3.48
C VAL A 477 -5.21 8.31 -3.84
N SER A 478 -5.18 7.10 -3.28
CA SER A 478 -4.17 6.09 -3.62
C SER A 478 -4.19 5.73 -5.11
N LEU A 479 -5.37 5.55 -5.71
CA LEU A 479 -5.53 5.34 -7.15
C LEU A 479 -5.06 6.52 -7.99
N ALA A 480 -5.36 7.74 -7.55
CA ALA A 480 -4.93 8.96 -8.23
C ALA A 480 -3.40 9.07 -8.22
N LEU A 481 -2.74 8.79 -7.10
CA LEU A 481 -1.28 8.80 -7.03
C LEU A 481 -0.66 7.77 -7.99
N VAL A 482 -1.26 6.59 -8.16
CA VAL A 482 -0.79 5.58 -9.13
C VAL A 482 -0.82 6.11 -10.57
N LEU A 483 -1.72 7.06 -10.92
CA LEU A 483 -1.71 7.69 -12.26
C LEU A 483 -0.37 8.37 -12.58
N SER A 484 0.34 8.91 -11.58
CA SER A 484 1.65 9.54 -11.77
C SER A 484 2.73 8.59 -12.31
N GLN A 485 2.50 7.28 -12.17
CA GLN A 485 3.44 6.23 -12.59
C GLN A 485 3.18 5.73 -14.01
N GLN A 486 2.14 6.23 -14.69
CA GLN A 486 1.82 5.84 -16.06
C GLN A 486 2.88 6.36 -17.05
N SER A 487 3.12 5.58 -18.11
CA SER A 487 4.09 5.92 -19.15
C SER A 487 3.68 7.11 -20.02
N TYR A 488 2.37 7.45 -20.03
CA TYR A 488 1.84 8.55 -20.83
C TYR A 488 1.80 9.85 -20.01
N PRO A 489 2.43 10.94 -20.49
CA PRO A 489 2.33 12.22 -19.81
C PRO A 489 0.88 12.72 -19.84
N MET A 490 0.39 13.24 -18.72
CA MET A 490 -0.90 13.91 -18.70
C MET A 490 -0.80 15.25 -19.42
N GLU A 491 -1.73 15.49 -20.34
CA GLU A 491 -1.76 16.68 -21.19
C GLU A 491 -3.15 17.33 -21.16
N LEU A 492 -3.17 18.66 -21.06
CA LEU A 492 -4.38 19.48 -21.24
C LEU A 492 -4.35 20.15 -22.61
N SER A 493 -5.51 20.20 -23.26
CA SER A 493 -5.70 20.99 -24.48
C SER A 493 -6.14 22.40 -24.11
N VAL A 494 -5.23 23.37 -24.23
CA VAL A 494 -5.39 24.73 -23.75
C VAL A 494 -5.53 25.74 -24.89
N TYR A 495 -6.23 26.83 -24.63
CA TYR A 495 -6.35 27.97 -25.54
C TYR A 495 -5.12 28.88 -25.43
N PRO A 496 -4.66 29.51 -26.52
CA PRO A 496 -3.65 30.57 -26.45
C PRO A 496 -4.12 31.74 -25.58
N ILE A 497 -3.22 32.32 -24.78
CA ILE A 497 -3.53 33.39 -23.82
C ILE A 497 -4.13 34.60 -24.55
N GLU A 498 -3.58 34.94 -25.71
CA GLU A 498 -4.01 36.08 -26.51
C GLU A 498 -5.46 35.96 -26.98
N GLN A 499 -5.97 34.73 -27.08
CA GLN A 499 -7.37 34.49 -27.47
C GLN A 499 -8.31 34.62 -26.28
N ILE A 500 -7.91 34.15 -25.09
CA ILE A 500 -8.69 34.32 -23.86
C ILE A 500 -8.83 35.81 -23.55
N GLU A 501 -7.75 36.56 -23.63
CA GLU A 501 -7.74 38.01 -23.38
C GLU A 501 -8.60 38.78 -24.40
N LYS A 502 -8.60 38.38 -25.68
CA LYS A 502 -9.47 38.97 -26.71
C LYS A 502 -10.97 38.77 -26.43
N CYS A 503 -11.35 37.68 -25.77
CA CYS A 503 -12.77 37.40 -25.50
C CYS A 503 -13.36 38.34 -24.44
N ALA A 504 -12.53 38.96 -23.59
CA ALA A 504 -12.99 39.90 -22.58
C ALA A 504 -13.15 41.35 -23.05
N GLY A 505 -12.90 41.63 -24.34
CA GLY A 505 -13.03 42.97 -24.92
C GLY A 505 -12.09 43.98 -24.24
N ASN A 506 -12.65 45.08 -23.72
CA ASN A 506 -11.88 46.14 -23.03
C ASN A 506 -11.63 45.84 -21.54
N ARG A 507 -12.09 44.71 -20.99
CA ARG A 507 -11.90 44.37 -19.57
C ARG A 507 -10.51 43.76 -19.33
N ASN A 508 -9.78 44.24 -18.32
CA ASN A 508 -8.43 43.77 -18.03
C ASN A 508 -8.45 42.44 -17.26
N LEU A 509 -8.08 41.34 -17.93
CA LEU A 509 -8.03 39.99 -17.35
C LEU A 509 -6.68 39.61 -16.73
N SER A 510 -5.73 40.55 -16.58
CA SER A 510 -4.38 40.20 -16.10
C SER A 510 -4.37 39.60 -14.69
N HIS A 511 -5.24 40.10 -13.81
CA HIS A 511 -5.40 39.58 -12.45
C HIS A 511 -5.96 38.15 -12.44
N MET A 512 -6.83 37.80 -13.41
CA MET A 512 -7.48 36.49 -13.52
C MET A 512 -6.59 35.34 -14.02
N LYS A 513 -5.36 35.62 -14.49
CA LYS A 513 -4.47 34.60 -15.06
C LYS A 513 -4.19 33.46 -14.10
N TYR A 514 -4.02 33.78 -12.83
CA TYR A 514 -3.60 32.86 -11.77
C TYR A 514 -4.45 33.05 -10.51
N THR A 515 -5.67 33.59 -10.67
CA THR A 515 -6.61 33.76 -9.57
C THR A 515 -6.96 32.42 -8.96
N ARG A 516 -7.12 32.43 -7.63
CA ARG A 516 -7.63 31.29 -6.90
C ARG A 516 -9.09 31.07 -7.24
N VAL A 517 -9.42 29.92 -7.82
CA VAL A 517 -10.78 29.59 -8.24
C VAL A 517 -11.10 28.20 -7.70
N ASN A 518 -12.24 28.08 -7.02
CA ASN A 518 -12.76 26.80 -6.60
C ASN A 518 -13.88 26.37 -7.54
N VAL A 519 -13.78 25.14 -8.03
CA VAL A 519 -14.82 24.47 -8.80
C VAL A 519 -15.48 23.45 -7.90
N ASP A 520 -16.76 23.65 -7.64
CA ASP A 520 -17.57 22.73 -6.85
C ASP A 520 -18.54 21.98 -7.78
N PHE A 521 -18.37 20.66 -7.84
CA PHE A 521 -19.20 19.80 -8.68
C PHE A 521 -20.57 19.50 -8.05
N GLU A 522 -20.76 19.71 -6.74
CA GLU A 522 -22.06 19.57 -6.07
C GLU A 522 -22.98 20.72 -6.44
N SER A 523 -22.50 21.95 -6.27
CA SER A 523 -23.25 23.17 -6.59
C SER A 523 -23.17 23.56 -8.08
N GLN A 524 -22.36 22.84 -8.87
CA GLN A 524 -22.01 23.19 -10.25
C GLN A 524 -21.52 24.64 -10.40
N SER A 525 -20.84 25.14 -9.38
CA SER A 525 -20.38 26.53 -9.31
C SER A 525 -18.88 26.64 -9.55
N VAL A 526 -18.47 27.77 -10.11
CA VAL A 526 -17.07 28.14 -10.29
C VAL A 526 -16.89 29.54 -9.73
N CYS A 527 -16.29 29.63 -8.55
CA CYS A 527 -16.24 30.88 -7.80
C CYS A 527 -14.79 31.25 -7.47
N PRO A 528 -14.44 32.55 -7.42
CA PRO A 528 -13.19 33.00 -6.81
C PRO A 528 -13.11 32.48 -5.38
N ALA A 529 -11.98 31.85 -5.04
CA ALA A 529 -11.74 31.40 -3.67
C ALA A 529 -11.13 32.56 -2.88
N GLY A 530 -11.64 32.79 -1.67
CA GLY A 530 -11.10 33.81 -0.75
C GLY A 530 -9.64 33.58 -0.37
N LEU A 531 -9.04 34.54 0.34
CA LEU A 531 -7.70 34.40 0.93
C LEU A 531 -7.71 33.21 1.92
N LEU A 532 -7.30 32.04 1.42
CA LEU A 532 -7.11 30.75 2.10
C LEU A 532 -8.38 29.88 2.25
N SER A 533 -8.29 28.61 1.83
CA SER A 533 -9.30 27.57 2.13
C SER A 533 -9.32 27.18 3.61
N SER A 534 -8.37 27.68 4.40
CA SER A 534 -8.25 27.52 5.86
C SER A 534 -8.69 28.76 6.65
N ALA A 535 -9.17 29.82 5.98
CA ALA A 535 -9.69 30.99 6.69
C ALA A 535 -10.99 30.62 7.40
N ILE A 536 -10.96 30.64 8.72
CA ILE A 536 -12.12 30.47 9.58
C ILE A 536 -13.12 31.57 9.24
N ASP A 537 -14.30 31.18 8.75
CA ASP A 537 -15.39 32.11 8.45
C ASP A 537 -16.01 32.58 9.77
N PRO A 538 -15.80 33.83 10.19
CA PRO A 538 -16.24 34.29 11.51
C PRO A 538 -17.76 34.31 11.63
N ASP A 539 -18.47 34.44 10.49
CA ASP A 539 -19.93 34.43 10.46
C ASP A 539 -20.52 33.02 10.68
N LYS A 540 -19.69 31.97 10.60
CA LYS A 540 -20.07 30.56 10.84
C LYS A 540 -19.56 30.02 12.17
N LEU A 541 -18.88 30.84 12.97
CA LEU A 541 -18.38 30.42 14.27
C LEU A 541 -19.50 30.35 15.30
N PRO A 542 -19.48 29.36 16.21
CA PRO A 542 -20.28 29.39 17.41
C PRO A 542 -20.04 30.69 18.19
N PRO A 543 -21.06 31.25 18.88
CA PRO A 543 -20.89 32.50 19.65
C PRO A 543 -19.85 32.40 20.78
N SER A 544 -19.62 31.18 21.28
CA SER A 544 -18.67 30.85 22.33
C SER A 544 -17.93 29.59 21.93
N HIS A 545 -16.64 29.51 22.27
CA HIS A 545 -15.86 28.29 22.09
C HIS A 545 -16.25 27.18 23.09
N PHE A 546 -17.09 27.49 24.09
CA PHE A 546 -17.76 26.53 24.97
C PHE A 546 -19.27 26.55 24.74
N PHE A 547 -19.86 25.39 24.46
CA PHE A 547 -21.30 25.24 24.32
C PHE A 547 -21.74 23.80 24.60
N VAL A 548 -23.05 23.60 24.69
CA VAL A 548 -23.65 22.28 24.90
C VAL A 548 -24.06 21.70 23.55
N VAL A 549 -23.74 20.43 23.31
CA VAL A 549 -24.10 19.70 22.09
C VAL A 549 -24.96 18.49 22.44
N ASN A 550 -25.98 18.28 21.61
CA ASN A 550 -26.71 17.01 21.56
C ASN A 550 -26.15 16.16 20.43
N ILE A 551 -25.58 15.01 20.79
CA ILE A 551 -25.00 14.07 19.83
C ILE A 551 -26.11 13.23 19.21
N THR A 552 -26.20 13.28 17.88
CA THR A 552 -27.24 12.62 17.10
C THR A 552 -26.75 11.30 16.51
N GLU A 553 -25.50 11.24 16.04
CA GLU A 553 -24.90 10.03 15.47
C GLU A 553 -23.45 9.88 15.90
N VAL A 554 -23.04 8.64 16.19
CA VAL A 554 -21.64 8.32 16.52
C VAL A 554 -21.06 7.51 15.37
N VAL A 555 -20.12 8.10 14.63
CA VAL A 555 -19.42 7.45 13.51
C VAL A 555 -18.43 6.43 14.05
N GLU A 556 -17.51 6.88 14.92
CA GLU A 556 -16.55 6.04 15.63
C GLU A 556 -16.19 6.68 16.99
N VAL A 557 -15.26 6.07 17.73
CA VAL A 557 -14.83 6.63 19.03
C VAL A 557 -14.22 8.01 18.80
N GLY A 558 -14.85 9.02 19.39
CA GLY A 558 -14.42 10.41 19.24
C GLY A 558 -14.85 11.09 17.94
N HIS A 559 -15.49 10.43 16.99
CA HIS A 559 -16.00 11.06 15.76
C HIS A 559 -17.52 10.94 15.70
N PHE A 560 -18.21 12.06 15.71
CA PHE A 560 -19.67 12.09 15.85
C PHE A 560 -20.29 13.31 15.17
N TRP A 561 -21.59 13.22 14.93
CA TRP A 561 -22.42 14.33 14.48
C TRP A 561 -23.30 14.81 15.63
N GLY A 562 -23.55 16.11 15.67
CA GLY A 562 -24.44 16.70 16.66
C GLY A 562 -24.83 18.13 16.29
N PHE A 563 -25.68 18.72 17.11
CA PHE A 563 -26.06 20.13 16.97
C PHE A 563 -26.04 20.82 18.33
N GLN A 564 -25.93 22.15 18.31
CA GLN A 564 -25.89 22.97 19.52
C GLN A 564 -27.24 22.88 20.26
N ALA A 565 -27.20 22.61 21.57
CA ALA A 565 -28.39 22.37 22.38
C ALA A 565 -29.05 23.67 22.92
N ASP A 566 -28.84 24.81 22.25
CA ASP A 566 -29.46 26.07 22.65
C ASP A 566 -30.90 26.19 22.11
N GLU A 567 -31.65 27.10 22.73
CA GLU A 567 -33.06 27.32 22.41
C GLU A 567 -33.26 27.74 20.95
N ALA A 568 -32.33 28.54 20.40
CA ALA A 568 -32.38 29.00 19.01
C ALA A 568 -32.23 27.83 18.01
N SER A 569 -31.28 26.93 18.22
CA SER A 569 -31.05 25.77 17.35
C SER A 569 -32.18 24.76 17.44
N LEU A 570 -32.70 24.51 18.65
CA LEU A 570 -33.86 23.63 18.85
C LEU A 570 -35.12 24.20 18.18
N GLU A 571 -35.36 25.51 18.29
CA GLU A 571 -36.49 26.16 17.65
C GLU A 571 -36.37 26.17 16.13
N MET A 572 -35.15 26.38 15.60
CA MET A 572 -34.85 26.28 14.17
C MET A 572 -35.19 24.88 13.62
N GLN A 573 -34.80 23.82 14.35
CA GLN A 573 -35.09 22.44 13.98
C GLN A 573 -36.61 22.13 14.01
N ARG A 574 -37.32 22.61 15.03
CA ARG A 574 -38.79 22.48 15.14
C ARG A 574 -39.50 23.21 14.00
N CYS A 575 -39.12 24.45 13.74
CA CYS A 575 -39.65 25.25 12.64
C CYS A 575 -39.43 24.56 11.30
N LEU A 576 -38.22 24.07 11.03
CA LEU A 576 -37.87 23.37 9.80
C LEU A 576 -38.71 22.11 9.61
N THR A 577 -38.87 21.30 10.65
CA THR A 577 -39.67 20.08 10.61
C THR A 577 -41.16 20.38 10.38
N ALA A 578 -41.68 21.45 11.01
CA ALA A 578 -43.04 21.92 10.81
C ALA A 578 -43.27 22.44 9.38
N GLU A 579 -42.31 23.18 8.81
CA GLU A 579 -42.40 23.68 7.43
C GLU A 579 -42.36 22.55 6.39
N ILE A 580 -41.47 21.57 6.56
CA ILE A 580 -41.45 20.36 5.69
C ILE A 580 -42.83 19.66 5.72
N SER A 581 -43.44 19.58 6.90
CA SER A 581 -44.74 18.91 7.08
C SER A 581 -45.92 19.67 6.46
N LYS A 582 -45.81 20.99 6.27
CA LYS A 582 -46.83 21.82 5.61
C LYS A 582 -46.78 21.71 4.08
N HIS A 583 -45.65 21.33 3.51
CA HIS A 583 -45.46 21.28 2.07
C HIS A 583 -46.14 20.06 1.42
N THR A 584 -46.68 20.26 0.22
CA THR A 584 -47.13 19.13 -0.61
C THR A 584 -45.91 18.45 -1.23
N LEU A 585 -45.60 17.24 -0.77
CA LEU A 585 -44.37 16.54 -1.14
C LEU A 585 -44.53 15.78 -2.46
N ASN A 586 -43.84 16.26 -3.51
CA ASN A 586 -43.83 15.64 -4.83
C ASN A 586 -42.72 14.58 -4.96
N PRO A 587 -42.91 13.53 -5.78
CA PRO A 587 -41.81 12.65 -6.19
C PRO A 587 -40.71 13.43 -6.91
N ILE A 588 -39.47 12.93 -6.84
CA ILE A 588 -38.33 13.56 -7.53
C ILE A 588 -38.53 13.50 -9.05
N PRO A 589 -38.45 14.64 -9.77
CA PRO A 589 -38.72 14.70 -11.22
C PRO A 589 -37.55 14.23 -12.10
N VAL A 590 -36.35 14.14 -11.53
CA VAL A 590 -35.10 13.79 -12.21
C VAL A 590 -34.65 12.37 -11.87
N SER A 591 -33.84 11.76 -12.74
CA SER A 591 -33.14 10.51 -12.41
C SER A 591 -32.28 10.70 -11.16
N LEU A 592 -32.31 9.74 -10.24
CA LEU A 592 -31.50 9.79 -9.02
C LEU A 592 -30.01 9.76 -9.35
N TYR A 593 -29.22 10.59 -8.66
CA TYR A 593 -27.77 10.60 -8.73
C TYR A 593 -27.16 10.89 -7.35
N PRO A 594 -25.92 10.42 -7.05
CA PRO A 594 -25.21 10.75 -5.82
C PRO A 594 -25.11 12.27 -5.58
N ASN A 595 -25.27 12.67 -4.33
CA ASN A 595 -25.37 14.03 -3.79
C ASN A 595 -26.63 14.83 -4.16
N LEU A 596 -27.60 14.23 -4.87
CA LEU A 596 -28.91 14.85 -5.04
C LEU A 596 -29.54 15.11 -3.66
N ARG A 597 -29.89 16.38 -3.39
CA ARG A 597 -30.58 16.80 -2.17
C ARG A 597 -32.07 16.50 -2.32
N CYS A 598 -32.64 15.87 -1.31
CA CYS A 598 -34.00 15.37 -1.32
C CYS A 598 -34.59 15.36 0.09
N LEU A 599 -35.89 15.10 0.17
CA LEU A 599 -36.55 14.71 1.42
C LEU A 599 -36.62 13.19 1.48
N ALA A 600 -36.14 12.61 2.58
CA ALA A 600 -36.14 11.17 2.82
C ALA A 600 -36.89 10.84 4.11
N LEU A 601 -37.57 9.69 4.10
CA LEU A 601 -38.32 9.21 5.25
C LEU A 601 -37.35 8.66 6.31
N TYR A 602 -37.53 9.06 7.56
CA TYR A 602 -36.85 8.48 8.72
C TYR A 602 -37.86 8.22 9.83
N SER A 603 -37.62 7.17 10.61
CA SER A 603 -38.46 6.81 11.76
C SER A 603 -37.55 6.58 12.95
N GLU A 604 -37.72 7.39 13.99
CA GLU A 604 -37.13 7.07 15.29
C GLU A 604 -37.87 5.90 15.93
N VAL A 605 -37.19 5.17 16.81
CA VAL A 605 -37.75 3.99 17.49
C VAL A 605 -38.97 4.45 18.31
N ASN A 606 -40.16 4.00 17.92
CA ASN A 606 -41.48 4.33 18.50
C ASN A 606 -42.13 5.66 18.07
N GLU A 607 -41.65 6.31 17.00
CA GLU A 607 -42.28 7.52 16.44
C GLU A 607 -42.86 7.33 15.03
N HIS A 608 -43.74 8.24 14.61
CA HIS A 608 -44.26 8.27 13.25
C HIS A 608 -43.17 8.68 12.26
N SER A 609 -43.07 7.94 11.14
CA SER A 609 -42.08 8.23 10.12
C SER A 609 -42.34 9.58 9.47
N SER A 610 -41.33 10.46 9.53
CA SER A 610 -41.40 11.84 9.03
C SER A 610 -40.37 12.08 7.94
N TYR A 611 -40.56 13.14 7.15
CA TYR A 611 -39.63 13.52 6.10
C TYR A 611 -38.59 14.50 6.62
N TYR A 612 -37.32 14.23 6.32
CA TYR A 612 -36.18 15.05 6.70
C TYR A 612 -35.31 15.36 5.51
N ARG A 613 -34.54 16.45 5.58
CA ARG A 613 -33.60 16.83 4.53
C ARG A 613 -32.46 15.83 4.49
N ALA A 614 -32.18 15.31 3.30
CA ALA A 614 -31.13 14.33 3.09
C ALA A 614 -30.43 14.57 1.75
N LYS A 615 -29.26 13.95 1.58
CA LYS A 615 -28.61 13.80 0.28
C LYS A 615 -28.35 12.34 -0.03
N ILE A 616 -28.47 11.95 -1.29
CA ILE A 616 -28.17 10.59 -1.74
C ILE A 616 -26.66 10.36 -1.65
N LEU A 617 -26.22 9.29 -0.99
CA LEU A 617 -24.82 8.85 -1.01
C LEU A 617 -24.59 7.85 -2.13
N HIS A 618 -25.34 6.74 -2.10
CA HIS A 618 -25.18 5.62 -3.03
C HIS A 618 -26.53 5.11 -3.52
N ILE A 619 -26.59 4.68 -4.77
CA ILE A 619 -27.79 4.10 -5.38
C ILE A 619 -27.53 2.61 -5.60
N ARG A 620 -28.39 1.75 -5.04
CA ARG A 620 -28.26 0.28 -5.10
C ARG A 620 -29.57 -0.34 -5.61
N GLY A 621 -29.73 -0.36 -6.94
CA GLY A 621 -30.94 -0.88 -7.57
C GLY A 621 -32.18 -0.05 -7.19
N ASN A 622 -33.09 -0.63 -6.40
CA ASN A 622 -34.34 0.02 -5.96
C ASN A 622 -34.24 0.71 -4.59
N THR A 623 -33.07 0.70 -3.96
CA THR A 623 -32.81 1.44 -2.71
C THR A 623 -31.72 2.48 -2.89
N VAL A 624 -31.76 3.49 -2.05
CA VAL A 624 -30.71 4.51 -1.93
C VAL A 624 -30.24 4.59 -0.49
N GLU A 625 -28.95 4.77 -0.32
CA GLU A 625 -28.35 5.17 0.95
C GLU A 625 -28.36 6.71 0.98
N VAL A 626 -28.95 7.28 2.03
CA VAL A 626 -29.06 8.72 2.21
C VAL A 626 -28.35 9.17 3.49
N PHE A 627 -27.85 10.41 3.48
CA PHE A 627 -27.28 11.10 4.62
C PHE A 627 -28.20 12.24 5.05
N PHE A 628 -28.67 12.24 6.30
CA PHE A 628 -29.57 13.26 6.82
C PHE A 628 -28.78 14.51 7.21
N LEU A 629 -29.10 15.64 6.58
CA LEU A 629 -28.32 16.88 6.68
C LEU A 629 -28.40 17.54 8.05
N ASP A 630 -29.47 17.25 8.80
CA ASP A 630 -29.78 17.88 10.08
C ASP A 630 -29.43 17.02 11.30
N PHE A 631 -29.07 15.76 11.06
CA PHE A 631 -28.79 14.78 12.11
C PHE A 631 -27.47 14.02 11.89
N GLY A 632 -26.89 14.05 10.69
CA GLY A 632 -25.61 13.43 10.36
C GLY A 632 -25.61 11.90 10.28
N ASN A 633 -26.75 11.25 10.56
CA ASN A 633 -26.91 9.81 10.41
C ASN A 633 -27.20 9.41 8.95
N THR A 634 -27.05 8.13 8.66
CA THR A 634 -27.35 7.53 7.35
C THR A 634 -28.46 6.50 7.47
N ALA A 635 -29.24 6.33 6.39
CA ALA A 635 -30.22 5.25 6.29
C ALA A 635 -30.35 4.75 4.86
N VAL A 636 -30.80 3.51 4.71
CA VAL A 636 -31.17 2.95 3.41
C VAL A 636 -32.68 3.05 3.25
N VAL A 637 -33.14 3.76 2.23
CA VAL A 637 -34.56 4.01 1.94
C VAL A 637 -34.92 3.57 0.50
N ALA A 638 -36.21 3.36 0.23
CA ALA A 638 -36.66 3.01 -1.11
C ALA A 638 -36.56 4.22 -2.07
N CYS A 639 -36.19 3.99 -3.34
CA CYS A 639 -36.16 5.07 -4.33
C CYS A 639 -37.52 5.80 -4.44
N SER A 640 -38.62 5.06 -4.31
CA SER A 640 -39.99 5.59 -4.37
C SER A 640 -40.42 6.41 -3.15
N SER A 641 -39.70 6.30 -2.02
CA SER A 641 -40.01 7.10 -0.82
C SER A 641 -39.34 8.47 -0.83
N LEU A 642 -38.44 8.76 -1.77
CA LEU A 642 -37.82 10.08 -1.85
C LEU A 642 -38.81 11.14 -2.36
N ARG A 643 -38.64 12.37 -1.89
CA ARG A 643 -39.43 13.53 -2.31
C ARG A 643 -38.51 14.69 -2.70
N GLU A 644 -39.01 15.54 -3.58
CA GLU A 644 -38.33 16.77 -3.98
C GLU A 644 -38.12 17.69 -2.78
N LEU A 645 -36.96 18.34 -2.69
CA LEU A 645 -36.65 19.31 -1.64
C LEU A 645 -37.03 20.73 -2.13
N PRO A 646 -38.02 21.40 -1.50
CA PRO A 646 -38.44 22.75 -1.87
C PRO A 646 -37.29 23.78 -1.79
N ALA A 647 -37.29 24.76 -2.70
CA ALA A 647 -36.20 25.73 -2.85
C ALA A 647 -36.05 26.68 -1.65
N ASP A 648 -37.15 27.02 -0.99
CA ASP A 648 -37.20 27.80 0.24
C ASP A 648 -36.59 27.03 1.44
N ILE A 649 -36.83 25.72 1.52
CA ILE A 649 -36.26 24.83 2.55
C ILE A 649 -34.76 24.55 2.29
N LEU A 650 -34.35 24.57 1.03
CA LEU A 650 -32.95 24.38 0.61
C LEU A 650 -32.03 25.52 1.10
N LEU A 651 -32.57 26.72 1.35
CA LEU A 651 -31.80 27.89 1.81
C LEU A 651 -31.31 27.78 3.26
N TYR A 652 -31.95 26.94 4.07
CA TYR A 652 -31.58 26.78 5.47
C TYR A 652 -30.23 26.06 5.60
N PRO A 653 -29.29 26.52 6.46
CA PRO A 653 -28.02 25.85 6.67
C PRO A 653 -28.23 24.46 7.29
N PHE A 654 -27.24 23.58 7.14
CA PHE A 654 -27.27 22.26 7.78
C PHE A 654 -27.19 22.45 9.29
N GLN A 655 -28.04 21.73 10.03
CA GLN A 655 -28.09 21.87 11.48
C GLN A 655 -27.03 20.99 12.18
N ALA A 656 -26.76 19.80 11.62
CA ALA A 656 -25.74 18.91 12.15
C ALA A 656 -24.33 19.38 11.77
N HIS A 657 -23.47 19.41 12.77
CA HIS A 657 -22.04 19.67 12.65
C HIS A 657 -21.27 18.38 12.91
N GLU A 658 -20.14 18.24 12.21
CA GLU A 658 -19.22 17.13 12.37
C GLU A 658 -18.19 17.47 13.44
N PHE A 659 -18.03 16.58 14.42
CA PHE A 659 -17.13 16.77 15.55
C PHE A 659 -16.11 15.64 15.64
N GLN A 660 -14.88 15.98 16.00
CA GLN A 660 -13.84 15.02 16.33
C GLN A 660 -13.20 15.36 17.67
N VAL A 661 -13.08 14.39 18.57
CA VAL A 661 -12.46 14.60 19.87
C VAL A 661 -10.95 14.77 19.69
N SER A 662 -10.41 15.88 20.19
CA SER A 662 -8.99 16.23 20.10
C SER A 662 -8.17 15.58 21.22
N GLY A 663 -6.86 15.38 20.98
CA GLY A 663 -5.89 15.02 22.01
C GLY A 663 -5.89 13.55 22.42
N MET A 664 -6.46 12.66 21.61
CA MET A 664 -6.45 11.21 21.85
C MET A 664 -6.24 10.41 20.57
N ARG A 665 -5.66 9.23 20.74
CA ARG A 665 -5.57 8.20 19.69
C ARG A 665 -5.91 6.82 20.28
N PRO A 666 -6.21 5.81 19.45
CA PRO A 666 -6.48 4.48 19.96
C PRO A 666 -5.27 3.86 20.67
N SER A 667 -5.54 3.10 21.75
CA SER A 667 -4.50 2.30 22.41
C SER A 667 -4.07 1.10 21.56
N ALA A 668 -2.92 0.50 21.88
CA ALA A 668 -2.46 -0.72 21.21
C ALA A 668 -3.51 -1.84 21.29
N GLN A 669 -4.22 -1.95 22.42
CA GLN A 669 -5.32 -2.90 22.59
C GLN A 669 -6.48 -2.62 21.63
N SER A 670 -6.84 -1.35 21.45
CA SER A 670 -7.89 -0.94 20.49
C SER A 670 -7.50 -1.23 19.04
N ILE A 671 -6.23 -1.01 18.67
CA ILE A 671 -5.69 -1.26 17.33
C ILE A 671 -5.64 -2.77 17.03
N ILE A 672 -5.25 -3.60 18.01
CA ILE A 672 -5.15 -5.05 17.82
C ILE A 672 -6.54 -5.70 17.74
N HIS A 673 -7.49 -5.19 18.53
CA HIS A 673 -8.85 -5.73 18.60
C HIS A 673 -9.86 -5.06 17.66
N GLY A 674 -9.42 -4.19 16.73
CA GLY A 674 -10.33 -3.48 15.84
C GLY A 674 -9.65 -2.71 14.71
N ASN A 675 -10.44 -2.16 13.79
CA ASN A 675 -9.95 -1.22 12.77
C ASN A 675 -9.81 0.16 13.42
N GLN A 676 -8.62 0.42 13.99
CA GLN A 676 -8.31 1.52 14.91
C GLN A 676 -8.95 1.41 16.30
N TRP A 677 -10.27 1.19 16.40
CA TRP A 677 -10.98 1.09 17.68
C TRP A 677 -11.62 -0.29 17.91
N SER A 678 -11.47 -0.80 19.14
CA SER A 678 -12.13 -2.05 19.57
C SER A 678 -13.65 -1.87 19.68
N SER A 679 -14.42 -2.97 19.60
CA SER A 679 -15.85 -2.96 19.91
C SER A 679 -16.12 -2.40 21.32
N ARG A 680 -15.34 -2.84 22.31
CA ARG A 680 -15.45 -2.37 23.69
C ARG A 680 -15.26 -0.85 23.82
N ALA A 681 -14.28 -0.27 23.12
CA ALA A 681 -14.08 1.19 23.11
C ALA A 681 -15.27 1.92 22.47
N ARG A 682 -15.81 1.40 21.35
CA ARG A 682 -16.99 1.96 20.67
C ARG A 682 -18.23 1.92 21.56
N ASP A 683 -18.50 0.78 22.20
CA ASP A 683 -19.65 0.60 23.09
C ASP A 683 -19.54 1.51 24.31
N ARG A 684 -18.32 1.64 24.86
CA ARG A 684 -18.06 2.52 25.98
C ARG A 684 -18.27 3.98 25.63
N PHE A 685 -17.71 4.45 24.51
CA PHE A 685 -17.91 5.83 24.05
C PHE A 685 -19.40 6.10 23.79
N ARG A 686 -20.12 5.20 23.11
CA ARG A 686 -21.57 5.31 22.91
C ARG A 686 -22.34 5.42 24.24
N THR A 687 -21.94 4.66 25.26
CA THR A 687 -22.56 4.72 26.61
C THR A 687 -22.32 6.07 27.29
N LEU A 688 -21.14 6.67 27.09
CA LEU A 688 -20.80 7.98 27.66
C LEU A 688 -21.59 9.11 26.99
N VAL A 689 -21.85 9.02 25.69
CA VAL A 689 -22.44 10.12 24.92
C VAL A 689 -23.94 10.03 24.67
N LYS A 690 -24.50 8.83 24.55
CA LYS A 690 -25.89 8.66 24.10
C LYS A 690 -26.87 9.09 25.20
N GLY A 691 -27.77 10.03 24.86
CA GLY A 691 -28.82 10.52 25.76
C GLY A 691 -28.37 11.58 26.75
N ASN A 692 -27.12 12.05 26.66
CA ASN A 692 -26.56 13.09 27.53
C ASN A 692 -26.29 14.36 26.72
N SER A 693 -26.67 15.52 27.26
CA SER A 693 -26.21 16.80 26.73
C SER A 693 -24.80 17.06 27.24
N LEU A 694 -23.83 17.21 26.32
CA LEU A 694 -22.41 17.27 26.65
C LEU A 694 -21.87 18.67 26.43
N ILE A 695 -20.93 19.08 27.28
CA ILE A 695 -20.22 20.33 27.09
C ILE A 695 -19.06 20.05 26.14
N VAL A 696 -18.98 20.82 25.05
CA VAL A 696 -17.84 20.80 24.13
C VAL A 696 -17.02 22.08 24.29
N SER A 697 -15.71 21.94 24.18
CA SER A 697 -14.79 23.06 24.01
C SER A 697 -14.11 22.94 22.66
N VAL A 698 -14.29 23.92 21.77
CA VAL A 698 -13.70 23.90 20.43
C VAL A 698 -12.21 24.19 20.52
N TYR A 699 -11.41 23.23 20.08
CA TYR A 699 -9.97 23.37 19.95
C TYR A 699 -9.59 23.98 18.60
N SER A 700 -10.05 23.39 17.49
CA SER A 700 -9.77 23.86 16.12
C SER A 700 -10.91 23.48 15.18
N ILE A 701 -10.95 24.09 13.99
CA ILE A 701 -11.91 23.78 12.92
C ILE A 701 -11.13 23.51 11.64
N LEU A 702 -11.00 22.23 11.29
CA LEU A 702 -10.26 21.77 10.10
C LEU A 702 -11.18 21.04 9.15
N HIS A 703 -11.15 21.41 7.87
CA HIS A 703 -11.92 20.75 6.81
C HIS A 703 -13.44 20.65 7.11
N ASN A 704 -14.00 21.65 7.80
CA ASN A 704 -15.37 21.70 8.34
C ASN A 704 -15.68 20.70 9.47
N VAL A 705 -14.67 20.11 10.08
CA VAL A 705 -14.79 19.27 11.28
C VAL A 705 -14.33 20.07 12.49
N MET A 706 -15.20 20.19 13.50
CA MET A 706 -14.88 20.84 14.76
C MET A 706 -14.12 19.86 15.64
N ARG A 707 -12.83 20.14 15.89
CA ARG A 707 -12.05 19.40 16.87
C ARG A 707 -12.35 19.91 18.27
N VAL A 708 -12.77 19.03 19.18
CA VAL A 708 -13.31 19.43 20.48
C VAL A 708 -12.74 18.62 21.63
N GLN A 709 -12.68 19.25 22.81
CA GLN A 709 -12.64 18.52 24.08
C GLN A 709 -14.07 18.24 24.52
N LEU A 710 -14.34 17.01 24.94
CA LEU A 710 -15.67 16.55 25.31
C LEU A 710 -15.75 16.32 26.82
N LEU A 711 -16.65 17.03 27.48
CA LEU A 711 -16.80 17.07 28.93
C LEU A 711 -18.21 16.57 29.32
N ILE A 712 -18.26 15.65 30.29
CA ILE A 712 -19.50 15.16 30.89
C ILE A 712 -19.68 15.85 32.23
N ASN A 713 -20.88 16.39 32.47
CA ASN A 713 -21.25 16.91 33.78
C ASN A 713 -21.84 15.77 34.62
N THR A 714 -21.12 15.32 35.64
CA THR A 714 -21.66 14.44 36.68
C THR A 714 -22.22 15.29 37.83
N GLU A 715 -23.06 14.71 38.71
CA GLU A 715 -23.71 15.44 39.82
C GLU A 715 -22.73 16.22 40.72
N THR A 716 -21.44 15.87 40.71
CA THR A 716 -20.41 16.47 41.57
C THR A 716 -19.16 16.99 40.84
N THR A 717 -18.86 16.56 39.61
CA THR A 717 -17.65 16.97 38.87
C THR A 717 -17.84 16.99 37.35
N THR A 718 -17.12 17.87 36.65
CA THR A 718 -17.00 17.83 35.18
C THR A 718 -15.80 16.95 34.81
N THR A 719 -16.04 15.84 34.11
CA THR A 719 -15.00 14.86 33.75
C THR A 719 -14.80 14.83 32.24
N SER A 720 -13.55 14.71 31.79
CA SER A 720 -13.22 14.56 30.37
C SER A 720 -13.50 13.14 29.89
N VAL A 721 -14.17 13.01 28.74
CA VAL A 721 -14.38 11.72 28.08
C VAL A 721 -13.05 11.07 27.70
N VAL A 722 -12.07 11.87 27.30
CA VAL A 722 -10.74 11.39 26.93
C VAL A 722 -10.05 10.74 28.14
N ASP A 723 -10.09 11.39 29.30
CA ASP A 723 -9.44 10.87 30.50
C ASP A 723 -10.07 9.53 30.94
N ILE A 724 -11.40 9.40 30.87
CA ILE A 724 -12.10 8.12 31.13
C ILE A 724 -11.63 7.02 30.17
N LEU A 725 -11.56 7.30 28.86
CA LEU A 725 -11.12 6.32 27.87
C LEU A 725 -9.64 5.94 28.02
N VAL A 726 -8.80 6.87 28.47
CA VAL A 726 -7.37 6.62 28.75
C VAL A 726 -7.20 5.77 30.01
N GLU A 727 -7.89 6.11 31.09
CA GLU A 727 -7.88 5.34 32.35
C GLU A 727 -8.39 3.91 32.17
N GLU A 728 -9.40 3.71 31.31
CA GLU A 728 -9.93 2.39 30.97
C GLU A 728 -9.09 1.62 29.92
N GLY A 729 -8.00 2.21 29.42
CA GLY A 729 -7.06 1.58 28.47
C GLY A 729 -7.54 1.53 27.02
N HIS A 730 -8.61 2.25 26.67
CA HIS A 730 -9.17 2.31 25.32
C HIS A 730 -8.42 3.28 24.41
N ALA A 731 -7.89 4.38 24.96
CA ALA A 731 -7.19 5.44 24.25
C ALA A 731 -5.84 5.78 24.91
N VAL A 732 -5.01 6.54 24.20
CA VAL A 732 -3.78 7.15 24.71
C VAL A 732 -3.81 8.63 24.34
N LYS A 733 -3.29 9.51 25.22
CA LYS A 733 -3.16 10.94 24.91
C LYS A 733 -2.23 11.14 23.71
N ALA A 734 -2.60 12.04 22.80
CA ALA A 734 -1.84 12.30 21.58
C ALA A 734 -1.73 13.81 21.32
N GLU A 735 -0.71 14.19 20.56
CA GLU A 735 -0.58 15.57 20.07
C GLU A 735 -1.48 15.80 18.85
N GLU A 736 -1.96 17.03 18.70
CA GLU A 736 -2.66 17.46 17.50
C GLU A 736 -1.70 17.73 16.33
N SER A 737 -2.21 17.59 15.11
CA SER A 737 -1.48 17.91 13.87
C SER A 737 -1.08 19.38 13.78
N PHE A 738 -0.04 19.67 13.01
CA PHE A 738 0.45 21.02 12.77
C PHE A 738 -0.68 21.98 12.32
N ASP A 739 -1.45 21.59 11.31
CA ASP A 739 -2.60 22.37 10.83
C ASP A 739 -3.63 22.66 11.94
N SER A 740 -3.80 21.73 12.89
CA SER A 740 -4.78 21.86 13.99
C SER A 740 -4.28 22.84 15.03
N LYS A 741 -2.98 22.80 15.33
CA LYS A 741 -2.31 23.74 16.24
C LYS A 741 -2.30 25.16 15.67
N GLU A 742 -1.95 25.36 14.40
CA GLU A 742 -2.02 26.68 13.75
C GLU A 742 -3.45 27.21 13.73
N ASN A 743 -4.43 26.37 13.36
CA ASN A 743 -5.83 26.76 13.36
C ASN A 743 -6.33 27.12 14.76
N HIS A 744 -5.92 26.38 15.81
CA HIS A 744 -6.24 26.70 17.20
C HIS A 744 -5.73 28.08 17.61
N GLU A 745 -4.49 28.43 17.28
CA GLU A 745 -3.93 29.75 17.60
C GLU A 745 -4.72 30.89 16.95
N VAL A 746 -5.05 30.74 15.65
CA VAL A 746 -5.87 31.71 14.91
C VAL A 746 -7.28 31.80 15.51
N LEU A 747 -7.91 30.66 15.80
CA LEU A 747 -9.26 30.58 16.34
C LEU A 747 -9.37 31.25 17.71
N MET A 748 -8.42 30.97 18.61
CA MET A 748 -8.40 31.57 19.94
C MET A 748 -8.14 33.07 19.89
N SER A 749 -7.31 33.54 18.94
CA SER A 749 -7.14 34.98 18.70
C SER A 749 -8.44 35.63 18.24
N LEU A 750 -9.19 34.98 17.33
CA LEU A 750 -10.48 35.50 16.84
C LEU A 750 -11.52 35.59 17.96
N TYR A 751 -11.67 34.55 18.80
CA TYR A 751 -12.59 34.60 19.95
C TYR A 751 -12.22 35.73 20.91
N LYS A 752 -10.94 35.94 21.17
CA LYS A 752 -10.47 37.06 22.01
C LYS A 752 -10.79 38.43 21.38
N ASP A 753 -10.66 38.57 20.07
CA ASP A 753 -11.01 39.81 19.37
C ASP A 753 -12.53 40.06 19.36
N MET A 754 -13.34 39.00 19.29
CA MET A 754 -14.80 39.06 19.43
C MET A 754 -15.21 39.47 20.85
N GLU A 755 -14.61 38.86 21.88
CA GLU A 755 -14.86 39.19 23.29
C GLU A 755 -14.44 40.63 23.63
N THR A 756 -13.33 41.11 23.06
CA THR A 756 -12.82 42.48 23.30
C THR A 756 -13.45 43.53 22.39
N GLY A 757 -14.36 43.14 21.48
CA GLY A 757 -15.00 44.04 20.52
C GLY A 757 -14.05 44.67 19.50
N LYS A 758 -12.84 44.13 19.34
CA LYS A 758 -11.84 44.58 18.36
C LYS A 758 -12.06 43.99 16.97
N TYR A 759 -12.81 42.89 16.89
CA TYR A 759 -13.19 42.30 15.63
C TYR A 759 -14.11 43.24 14.85
N VAL A 760 -13.66 43.66 13.66
CA VAL A 760 -14.48 44.39 12.70
C VAL A 760 -14.93 43.38 11.65
N PRO A 761 -16.22 43.05 11.57
CA PRO A 761 -16.73 42.15 10.54
C PRO A 761 -16.33 42.61 9.14
N ASN A 762 -15.88 41.67 8.29
CA ASN A 762 -15.64 41.94 6.86
C ASN A 762 -16.89 42.46 6.12
N SER A 763 -18.07 42.34 6.74
CA SER A 763 -19.34 42.90 6.26
C SER A 763 -19.39 44.43 6.21
N VAL A 764 -18.36 45.14 6.71
CA VAL A 764 -18.23 46.61 6.59
C VAL A 764 -17.51 47.06 5.29
N SER A 765 -16.98 46.13 4.47
CA SER A 765 -16.39 46.45 3.15
C SER A 765 -17.31 46.01 2.01
N SER A 766 -18.28 46.86 1.63
CA SER A 766 -19.11 46.66 0.42
C SER A 766 -18.26 46.36 -0.83
N SER A 767 -17.09 46.98 -0.92
CA SER A 767 -16.08 46.83 -1.97
C SER A 767 -15.65 45.37 -2.25
N TRP A 768 -15.59 44.50 -1.23
CA TRP A 768 -15.11 43.13 -1.41
C TRP A 768 -16.20 42.20 -1.99
N LYS A 769 -17.45 42.37 -1.55
CA LYS A 769 -18.60 41.62 -2.08
C LYS A 769 -18.90 42.01 -3.53
N ASP A 770 -18.81 43.30 -3.85
CA ASP A 770 -19.02 43.81 -5.21
C ASP A 770 -17.94 43.30 -6.18
N ARG A 771 -16.66 43.30 -5.77
CA ARG A 771 -15.56 42.72 -6.56
C ARG A 771 -15.71 41.21 -6.79
N ASN A 772 -16.06 40.45 -5.76
CA ASN A 772 -16.30 39.01 -5.92
C ASN A 772 -17.44 38.74 -6.91
N LYS A 773 -18.50 39.56 -6.89
CA LYS A 773 -19.62 39.42 -7.81
C LYS A 773 -19.21 39.71 -9.26
N GLU A 774 -18.43 40.77 -9.49
CA GLU A 774 -17.86 41.07 -10.82
C GLU A 774 -16.95 39.94 -11.33
N GLU A 775 -16.11 39.35 -10.46
CA GLU A 775 -15.23 38.24 -10.83
C GLU A 775 -16.00 36.96 -11.17
N VAL A 776 -17.07 36.64 -10.43
CA VAL A 776 -17.98 35.51 -10.75
C VAL A 776 -18.62 35.71 -12.12
N GLU A 777 -19.16 36.89 -12.41
CA GLU A 777 -19.76 37.20 -13.72
C GLU A 777 -18.75 37.04 -14.86
N LEU A 778 -17.49 37.47 -14.65
CA LEU A 778 -16.41 37.29 -15.63
C LEU A 778 -16.04 35.82 -15.86
N ILE A 779 -15.99 35.01 -14.79
CA ILE A 779 -15.74 33.57 -14.90
C ILE A 779 -16.84 32.91 -15.71
N ASP A 780 -18.10 33.20 -15.42
CA ASP A 780 -19.27 32.63 -16.09
C ASP A 780 -19.31 33.00 -17.58
N ASP A 781 -19.04 34.28 -17.91
CA ASP A 781 -18.93 34.76 -19.30
C ASP A 781 -17.88 33.96 -20.09
N LEU A 782 -16.69 33.78 -19.50
CA LEU A 782 -15.61 33.02 -20.13
C LEU A 782 -15.97 31.53 -20.29
N LEU A 783 -16.54 30.90 -19.26
CA LEU A 783 -16.98 29.51 -19.32
C LEU A 783 -18.07 29.30 -20.38
N ALA A 784 -19.04 30.22 -20.48
CA ALA A 784 -20.10 30.18 -21.49
C ALA A 784 -19.53 30.33 -22.91
N HIS A 785 -18.56 31.24 -23.11
CA HIS A 785 -17.91 31.46 -24.40
C HIS A 785 -17.12 30.23 -24.88
N PHE A 786 -16.31 29.65 -23.99
CA PHE A 786 -15.44 28.50 -24.32
C PHE A 786 -16.14 27.13 -24.25
N SER A 787 -17.39 27.06 -23.76
CA SER A 787 -18.21 25.85 -23.80
C SER A 787 -19.07 25.72 -25.06
N LYS A 788 -19.52 26.84 -25.66
CA LYS A 788 -20.39 26.87 -26.86
C LYS A 788 -19.63 26.86 -28.18
N SER A 789 -18.34 27.17 -28.17
CA SER A 789 -17.56 27.34 -29.39
C SER A 789 -17.15 26.02 -30.04
N ASN A 790 -17.88 25.62 -31.10
CA ASN A 790 -17.39 24.76 -32.19
C ASN A 790 -16.35 25.49 -33.07
N LEU A 791 -15.62 26.46 -32.51
CA LEU A 791 -14.65 27.24 -33.26
C LEU A 791 -13.45 26.34 -33.58
N THR A 792 -12.98 26.42 -34.82
CA THR A 792 -11.76 25.81 -35.37
C THR A 792 -10.50 26.43 -34.73
N ILE A 793 -10.47 26.51 -33.40
CA ILE A 793 -9.38 27.12 -32.63
C ILE A 793 -8.28 26.08 -32.43
N SER A 794 -7.08 26.42 -32.88
CA SER A 794 -5.88 25.62 -32.67
C SER A 794 -5.50 25.58 -31.18
N LYS A 795 -5.95 24.54 -30.47
CA LYS A 795 -5.56 24.28 -29.08
C LYS A 795 -4.11 23.82 -29.00
N LYS A 796 -3.36 24.32 -28.03
CA LYS A 796 -2.00 23.83 -27.71
C LYS A 796 -2.09 22.74 -26.66
N ARG A 797 -1.20 21.74 -26.72
CA ARG A 797 -1.06 20.75 -25.65
C ARG A 797 -0.05 21.22 -24.61
N VAL A 798 -0.44 21.19 -23.35
CA VAL A 798 0.43 21.52 -22.21
C VAL A 798 0.51 20.30 -21.30
N LYS A 799 1.73 19.90 -20.94
CA LYS A 799 1.96 18.81 -20.00
C LYS A 799 1.68 19.29 -18.58
N VAL A 800 0.93 18.52 -17.83
CA VAL A 800 0.71 18.74 -16.39
C VAL A 800 1.48 17.68 -15.60
N PHE A 801 1.97 18.04 -14.42
CA PHE A 801 2.74 17.15 -13.55
C PHE A 801 1.89 16.73 -12.35
N GLY A 802 2.05 15.49 -11.90
CA GLY A 802 1.25 14.91 -10.82
C GLY A 802 0.57 13.61 -11.26
N PRO A 803 -0.42 13.12 -10.50
CA PRO A 803 -0.86 13.65 -9.20
C PRO A 803 0.16 13.31 -8.11
N THR A 804 0.35 14.19 -7.13
CA THR A 804 1.32 14.02 -6.04
C THR A 804 0.69 14.39 -4.70
N SER A 805 1.24 13.86 -3.60
CA SER A 805 0.93 14.27 -2.24
C SER A 805 2.23 14.51 -1.47
N PRO A 806 2.38 15.63 -0.74
CA PRO A 806 3.57 15.87 0.08
C PRO A 806 3.63 14.93 1.29
N TYR A 807 2.52 14.31 1.69
CA TYR A 807 2.45 13.34 2.78
C TYR A 807 2.82 11.91 2.33
N GLN A 808 3.41 11.75 1.15
CA GLN A 808 3.84 10.44 0.66
C GLN A 808 4.92 9.85 1.58
N SER A 809 4.65 8.64 2.07
CA SER A 809 5.59 7.90 2.89
C SER A 809 6.81 7.49 2.08
N SER A 810 7.99 7.73 2.64
CA SER A 810 9.24 7.16 2.16
C SER A 810 9.84 6.27 3.23
N PHE A 811 10.56 5.24 2.82
CA PHE A 811 11.11 4.24 3.72
C PHE A 811 12.62 4.18 3.59
N GLN A 812 13.28 3.80 4.67
CA GLN A 812 14.71 3.53 4.73
C GLN A 812 14.97 2.17 5.36
N SER A 813 16.07 1.54 4.96
CA SER A 813 16.49 0.28 5.54
C SER A 813 16.87 0.46 7.01
N LEU A 814 16.50 -0.49 7.86
CA LEU A 814 16.99 -0.56 9.25
C LEU A 814 18.46 -0.99 9.34
N ASN A 815 18.98 -1.57 8.26
CA ASN A 815 20.35 -2.01 8.16
C ASN A 815 21.25 -0.84 7.72
N GLN A 816 22.25 -0.51 8.55
CA GLN A 816 23.15 0.63 8.34
C GLN A 816 23.92 0.56 7.01
N LYS A 817 24.37 -0.62 6.57
CA LYS A 817 25.09 -0.77 5.27
C LYS A 817 24.21 -0.45 4.07
N THR A 818 22.90 -0.47 4.23
CA THR A 818 21.92 -0.20 3.17
C THR A 818 21.10 1.07 3.42
N PHE A 819 21.34 1.75 4.54
CA PHE A 819 20.59 2.93 4.99
C PHE A 819 20.60 4.08 3.98
N TYR A 820 21.75 4.29 3.31
CA TYR A 820 21.93 5.34 2.31
C TYR A 820 21.33 4.99 0.93
N LYS A 821 20.92 3.74 0.70
CA LYS A 821 20.36 3.29 -0.59
C LYS A 821 18.90 3.75 -0.69
N THR A 822 18.49 4.16 -1.90
CA THR A 822 17.09 4.60 -2.11
C THR A 822 16.17 3.39 -2.13
N VAL A 823 15.14 3.38 -1.28
CA VAL A 823 14.12 2.33 -1.26
C VAL A 823 13.02 2.66 -2.27
N CYS A 824 12.63 1.66 -3.06
CA CYS A 824 11.53 1.72 -4.02
C CYS A 824 10.62 0.52 -3.78
N ILE A 825 9.31 0.74 -3.79
CA ILE A 825 8.32 -0.34 -3.70
C ILE A 825 7.90 -0.76 -5.12
N GLU A 826 7.62 -2.03 -5.33
CA GLU A 826 7.21 -2.53 -6.63
C GLU A 826 5.86 -1.94 -7.07
N ARG A 827 5.75 -1.65 -8.38
CA ARG A 827 4.56 -0.98 -8.95
C ARG A 827 3.25 -1.72 -8.73
N SER A 828 3.27 -3.04 -8.57
CA SER A 828 2.07 -3.86 -8.33
C SER A 828 1.66 -3.92 -6.86
N SER A 829 2.45 -3.34 -5.95
CA SER A 829 2.12 -3.28 -4.53
C SER A 829 1.03 -2.23 -4.27
N ILE A 830 0.16 -2.51 -3.31
CA ILE A 830 -0.81 -1.52 -2.82
C ILE A 830 -0.14 -0.41 -1.99
N ASN A 831 1.07 -0.64 -1.49
CA ASN A 831 1.81 0.30 -0.64
C ASN A 831 2.75 1.23 -1.41
N LEU A 832 2.75 1.18 -2.75
CA LEU A 832 3.68 1.92 -3.63
C LEU A 832 3.77 3.42 -3.30
N LEU A 833 2.62 4.04 -3.06
CA LEU A 833 2.46 5.47 -2.78
C LEU A 833 1.65 5.66 -1.49
N ALA A 834 1.93 4.84 -0.48
CA ALA A 834 1.31 4.96 0.84
C ALA A 834 1.52 6.38 1.40
N LEU A 835 0.53 6.89 2.11
CA LEU A 835 0.58 8.21 2.75
C LEU A 835 0.80 8.07 4.27
N ASN A 836 1.46 9.08 4.84
CA ASN A 836 1.52 9.24 6.29
C ASN A 836 0.19 9.84 6.79
N GLU A 837 -0.62 9.02 7.45
CA GLU A 837 -1.93 9.44 7.95
C GLU A 837 -1.82 10.27 9.23
N ASN A 838 -0.77 10.05 10.03
CA ASN A 838 -0.53 10.67 11.33
C ASN A 838 0.92 11.21 11.42
N PRO A 839 1.27 12.24 10.65
CA PRO A 839 2.64 12.79 10.63
C PRO A 839 3.09 13.44 11.94
N HIS A 840 2.15 13.76 12.82
CA HIS A 840 2.40 14.29 14.16
C HIS A 840 2.87 13.20 15.15
N ASP A 841 2.61 11.93 14.84
CA ASP A 841 3.10 10.81 15.63
C ASP A 841 4.59 10.61 15.37
N LYS A 842 5.40 10.75 16.43
CA LYS A 842 6.88 10.72 16.36
C LYS A 842 7.48 9.32 16.52
N HIS A 843 6.68 8.31 16.82
CA HIS A 843 7.17 6.93 16.96
C HIS A 843 7.43 6.30 15.59
N GLN A 844 8.27 5.27 15.56
CA GLN A 844 8.72 4.67 14.31
C GLN A 844 7.66 3.77 13.70
N ARG A 845 7.38 3.94 12.40
CA ARG A 845 6.49 3.07 11.63
C ARG A 845 7.28 2.09 10.76
N MET A 846 6.90 0.82 10.80
CA MET A 846 7.61 -0.28 10.14
C MET A 846 6.90 -0.77 8.86
N LEU A 847 7.70 -1.06 7.83
CA LEU A 847 7.32 -1.83 6.65
C LEU A 847 8.18 -3.10 6.57
N VAL A 848 7.54 -4.21 6.27
CA VAL A 848 8.16 -5.52 6.02
C VAL A 848 8.05 -5.84 4.54
N ALA A 849 9.14 -6.33 3.93
CA ALA A 849 9.14 -6.79 2.54
C ALA A 849 9.38 -8.30 2.45
N GLY A 850 8.56 -8.99 1.65
CA GLY A 850 8.73 -10.42 1.42
C GLY A 850 9.91 -10.77 0.49
N SER A 851 10.29 -9.83 -0.37
CA SER A 851 11.48 -9.97 -1.21
C SER A 851 12.18 -8.62 -1.35
N VAL A 852 13.51 -8.66 -1.24
CA VAL A 852 14.41 -7.51 -1.38
C VAL A 852 15.38 -7.78 -2.51
N SER A 853 15.45 -6.83 -3.45
CA SER A 853 16.41 -6.90 -4.56
C SER A 853 17.10 -5.57 -4.76
N VAL A 854 18.29 -5.58 -5.36
CA VAL A 854 19.03 -4.36 -5.68
C VAL A 854 19.17 -4.18 -7.19
N ASN A 855 19.11 -2.93 -7.63
CA ASN A 855 19.40 -2.62 -9.03
C ASN A 855 20.85 -2.96 -9.39
N SER A 856 21.18 -2.94 -10.68
CA SER A 856 22.51 -3.32 -11.15
C SER A 856 23.66 -2.44 -10.65
N SER A 857 23.37 -1.19 -10.21
CA SER A 857 24.35 -0.29 -9.61
C SER A 857 24.47 -0.43 -8.09
N GLY A 858 23.63 -1.25 -7.45
CA GLY A 858 23.59 -1.39 -6.00
C GLY A 858 23.11 -0.15 -5.24
N THR A 859 22.54 0.85 -5.92
CA THR A 859 22.15 2.15 -5.30
C THR A 859 20.68 2.22 -4.91
N ARG A 860 19.84 1.36 -5.50
CA ARG A 860 18.40 1.33 -5.24
C ARG A 860 17.98 -0.07 -4.81
N ILE A 861 17.19 -0.12 -3.74
CA ILE A 861 16.55 -1.31 -3.22
C ILE A 861 15.12 -1.35 -3.75
N LEU A 862 14.70 -2.49 -4.29
CA LEU A 862 13.34 -2.75 -4.73
C LEU A 862 12.69 -3.77 -3.80
N LEU A 863 11.58 -3.36 -3.19
CA LEU A 863 10.77 -4.16 -2.27
C LEU A 863 9.56 -4.75 -2.98
N ARG A 864 9.28 -6.03 -2.72
CA ARG A 864 8.05 -6.71 -3.16
C ARG A 864 7.32 -7.32 -1.97
N ASP A 865 6.05 -7.65 -2.19
CA ASP A 865 5.20 -8.33 -1.22
C ASP A 865 5.20 -7.63 0.13
N THR A 866 4.84 -6.35 0.12
CA THR A 866 5.05 -5.44 1.26
C THR A 866 3.87 -5.45 2.22
N THR A 867 4.17 -5.27 3.50
CA THR A 867 3.18 -5.08 4.57
C THR A 867 3.62 -3.93 5.46
N ILE A 868 2.81 -2.88 5.54
CA ILE A 868 2.97 -1.81 6.53
C ILE A 868 2.37 -2.33 7.85
N MET A 869 3.17 -2.28 8.91
CA MET A 869 2.77 -2.74 10.24
C MET A 869 1.85 -1.72 10.92
N PRO A 870 0.99 -2.16 11.86
CA PRO A 870 0.13 -1.26 12.63
C PRO A 870 0.93 -0.22 13.41
N ASP A 871 0.29 0.91 13.65
CA ASP A 871 0.91 2.09 14.24
C ASP A 871 0.93 2.00 15.78
N ILE A 872 1.74 1.08 16.30
CA ILE A 872 1.86 0.81 17.74
C ILE A 872 3.24 1.28 18.23
N PRO A 873 3.32 2.15 19.25
CA PRO A 873 4.60 2.62 19.79
C PRO A 873 5.52 1.46 20.24
N GLY A 874 6.79 1.50 19.84
CA GLY A 874 7.76 0.46 20.15
C GLY A 874 7.62 -0.83 19.33
N LEU A 875 6.64 -0.93 18.42
CA LEU A 875 6.44 -2.13 17.59
C LEU A 875 7.66 -2.54 16.77
N PRO A 876 8.38 -1.62 16.07
CA PRO A 876 9.56 -2.02 15.29
C PRO A 876 10.62 -2.69 16.17
N SER A 877 10.83 -2.16 17.38
CA SER A 877 11.75 -2.71 18.36
C SER A 877 11.27 -4.07 18.89
N LEU A 878 10.02 -4.18 19.35
CA LEU A 878 9.45 -5.44 19.85
C LEU A 878 9.55 -6.58 18.83
N ILE A 879 9.19 -6.32 17.57
CA ILE A 879 9.24 -7.31 16.50
C ILE A 879 10.69 -7.74 16.23
N THR A 880 11.63 -6.80 16.20
CA THR A 880 13.03 -7.10 15.93
C THR A 880 13.66 -7.91 17.08
N LEU A 881 13.44 -7.53 18.33
CA LEU A 881 13.92 -8.25 19.51
C LEU A 881 13.31 -9.66 19.63
N LEU A 882 12.03 -9.81 19.24
CA LEU A 882 11.34 -11.10 19.28
C LEU A 882 11.91 -12.12 18.29
N PHE A 883 12.27 -11.68 17.07
CA PHE A 883 12.65 -12.59 15.98
C PHE A 883 14.14 -12.63 15.65
N THR A 884 14.95 -11.71 16.21
CA THR A 884 16.41 -11.75 16.04
C THR A 884 17.02 -13.02 16.66
N PRO A 885 18.05 -13.62 16.04
CA PRO A 885 18.76 -14.76 16.63
C PRO A 885 19.36 -14.41 17.98
N ILE A 886 20.14 -13.33 18.02
CA ILE A 886 20.83 -12.80 19.21
C ILE A 886 20.60 -11.29 19.27
N MET A 887 20.53 -10.76 20.48
CA MET A 887 20.54 -9.32 20.72
C MET A 887 21.52 -8.94 21.83
N GLU A 888 22.03 -7.72 21.77
CA GLU A 888 22.71 -7.06 22.88
C GLU A 888 21.99 -5.72 23.16
N LEU A 889 21.43 -5.60 24.36
CA LEU A 889 20.73 -4.38 24.80
C LEU A 889 21.74 -3.25 25.04
N ARG A 890 21.35 -2.03 24.70
CA ARG A 890 22.10 -0.80 25.00
C ARG A 890 21.48 -0.14 26.22
N THR A 891 22.31 0.43 27.08
CA THR A 891 21.88 1.27 28.20
C THR A 891 22.32 2.71 28.01
N ASN A 892 21.81 3.64 28.81
CA ASN A 892 22.46 4.94 28.99
C ASN A 892 23.79 4.79 29.76
N GLU A 893 24.57 5.87 29.83
CA GLU A 893 25.87 5.91 30.53
C GLU A 893 25.75 5.53 32.01
N GLU A 894 24.64 5.91 32.65
CA GLU A 894 24.37 5.61 34.06
C GLU A 894 23.86 4.18 34.29
N GLY A 895 23.57 3.41 33.23
CA GLY A 895 23.00 2.06 33.34
C GLY A 895 21.58 2.01 33.91
N THR A 896 20.85 3.12 33.95
CA THR A 896 19.52 3.23 34.59
C THR A 896 18.35 2.92 33.65
N CYS A 897 18.55 2.95 32.32
CA CYS A 897 17.52 2.57 31.36
C CYS A 897 18.09 1.99 30.07
N TYR A 898 17.27 1.21 29.35
CA TYR A 898 17.60 0.77 27.99
C TYR A 898 17.40 1.89 26.98
N THR A 899 18.37 2.07 26.09
CA THR A 899 18.36 3.08 25.03
C THR A 899 18.17 2.49 23.63
N GLY A 900 18.43 1.19 23.47
CA GLY A 900 18.41 0.53 22.18
C GLY A 900 18.87 -0.92 22.25
N ALA A 901 19.14 -1.51 21.08
CA ALA A 901 19.76 -2.83 20.97
C ALA A 901 20.44 -3.03 19.63
N ILE A 902 21.50 -3.85 19.59
CA ILE A 902 22.01 -4.43 18.35
C ILE A 902 21.47 -5.86 18.21
N CYS A 903 20.96 -6.19 17.02
CA CYS A 903 20.28 -7.43 16.71
C CYS A 903 20.95 -8.10 15.51
N GLY A 904 21.24 -9.40 15.59
CA GLY A 904 21.85 -10.16 14.49
C GLY A 904 22.36 -11.52 14.94
N LEU A 905 23.49 -11.96 14.37
CA LEU A 905 24.15 -13.22 14.74
C LEU A 905 25.15 -13.09 15.91
N GLY A 906 25.29 -11.90 16.49
CA GLY A 906 26.29 -11.63 17.52
C GLY A 906 27.68 -11.44 16.95
N CYS A 907 28.70 -11.57 17.80
CA CYS A 907 30.09 -11.27 17.48
C CYS A 907 31.01 -12.48 17.56
N ASN A 908 32.12 -12.41 16.84
CA ASN A 908 33.21 -13.36 16.99
C ASN A 908 33.95 -13.12 18.33
N SER A 909 34.10 -14.18 19.12
CA SER A 909 34.78 -14.18 20.41
C SER A 909 36.26 -13.77 20.34
N GLN A 910 36.89 -13.81 19.16
CA GLN A 910 38.29 -13.41 18.96
C GLN A 910 38.47 -12.00 18.37
N ALA A 911 37.51 -11.50 17.59
CA ALA A 911 37.71 -10.30 16.76
C ALA A 911 36.89 -9.06 17.17
N GLN A 912 35.95 -9.19 18.12
CA GLN A 912 35.02 -8.09 18.51
C GLN A 912 34.17 -7.52 17.35
N GLU A 913 34.22 -8.13 16.16
CA GLU A 913 33.42 -7.81 14.99
C GLU A 913 32.17 -8.71 14.93
N GLY A 914 31.09 -8.19 14.33
CA GLY A 914 29.86 -8.95 14.07
C GLY A 914 30.12 -10.16 13.16
N ILE A 915 29.38 -11.25 13.36
CA ILE A 915 29.52 -12.48 12.55
C ILE A 915 28.95 -12.28 11.14
N LEU A 916 27.86 -11.52 11.02
CA LEU A 916 27.23 -11.16 9.73
C LEU A 916 26.83 -9.67 9.76
N PRO A 917 27.82 -8.75 9.76
CA PRO A 917 27.59 -7.34 10.05
C PRO A 917 26.74 -6.63 8.99
N GLU A 918 26.66 -7.16 7.77
CA GLU A 918 25.72 -6.66 6.75
C GLU A 918 24.26 -6.94 7.05
N HIS A 919 23.90 -7.76 8.04
CA HIS A 919 22.52 -8.01 8.44
C HIS A 919 22.22 -7.54 9.86
N ASP A 920 23.20 -7.00 10.57
CA ASP A 920 23.00 -6.44 11.91
C ASP A 920 22.06 -5.22 11.84
N ILE A 921 21.08 -5.19 12.74
CA ILE A 921 20.13 -4.08 12.92
C ILE A 921 20.45 -3.39 14.24
N GLU A 922 20.80 -2.10 14.19
CA GLU A 922 20.91 -1.25 15.38
C GLU A 922 19.56 -0.52 15.58
N LEU A 923 18.97 -0.69 16.75
CA LEU A 923 17.72 -0.09 17.17
C LEU A 923 17.99 1.03 18.17
N ALA A 924 17.36 2.17 17.96
CA ALA A 924 17.19 3.20 18.98
C ALA A 924 15.73 3.16 19.44
N PHE A 925 15.49 3.00 20.74
CA PHE A 925 14.14 2.83 21.26
C PHE A 925 13.40 4.18 21.31
N ASP A 926 12.17 4.18 20.80
CA ASP A 926 11.20 5.29 20.83
C ASP A 926 10.21 5.18 22.00
N VAL A 927 10.30 4.10 22.78
CA VAL A 927 9.56 3.88 24.03
C VAL A 927 10.49 3.32 25.11
N LYS A 928 10.13 3.54 26.38
CA LYS A 928 10.87 3.00 27.52
C LYS A 928 10.58 1.50 27.68
N PHE A 929 11.61 0.69 27.47
CA PHE A 929 11.60 -0.74 27.78
C PHE A 929 12.13 -1.00 29.18
N ASP A 930 11.64 -2.05 29.83
CA ASP A 930 12.10 -2.53 31.13
C ASP A 930 12.44 -4.03 31.12
N VAL A 931 12.88 -4.55 32.27
CA VAL A 931 13.27 -5.96 32.44
C VAL A 931 12.08 -6.91 32.21
N GLU A 932 10.85 -6.49 32.52
CA GLU A 932 9.65 -7.30 32.31
C GLU A 932 9.40 -7.52 30.82
N ASP A 933 9.64 -6.50 29.98
CA ASP A 933 9.54 -6.62 28.53
C ASP A 933 10.49 -7.70 27.98
N ILE A 934 11.74 -7.69 28.42
CA ILE A 934 12.75 -8.68 27.99
C ILE A 934 12.41 -10.08 28.50
N THR A 935 11.91 -10.16 29.73
CA THR A 935 11.45 -11.42 30.33
C THR A 935 10.29 -12.00 29.56
N GLU A 936 9.32 -11.17 29.15
CA GLU A 936 8.16 -11.59 28.37
C GLU A 936 8.54 -12.02 26.95
N ILE A 937 9.49 -11.32 26.30
CA ILE A 937 10.07 -11.73 25.02
C ILE A 937 10.71 -13.12 25.14
N ASN A 938 11.52 -13.35 26.18
CA ASN A 938 12.14 -14.65 26.41
C ASN A 938 11.12 -15.75 26.73
N ALA A 939 10.08 -15.43 27.49
CA ALA A 939 8.99 -16.37 27.79
C ALA A 939 8.25 -16.78 26.50
N LEU A 940 7.96 -15.82 25.62
CA LEU A 940 7.36 -16.09 24.31
C LEU A 940 8.30 -16.91 23.42
N ARG A 941 9.60 -16.58 23.34
CA ARG A 941 10.59 -17.38 22.60
C ARG A 941 10.68 -18.82 23.12
N GLY A 942 10.62 -19.01 24.44
CA GLY A 942 10.53 -20.33 25.07
C GLY A 942 9.26 -21.10 24.69
N ALA A 943 8.11 -20.42 24.65
CA ALA A 943 6.84 -21.02 24.22
C ALA A 943 6.90 -21.43 22.73
N ILE A 944 7.45 -20.57 21.86
CA ILE A 944 7.68 -20.88 20.44
C ILE A 944 8.57 -22.12 20.32
N ASN A 945 9.72 -22.14 20.97
CA ASN A 945 10.64 -23.29 20.94
C ASN A 945 9.97 -24.58 21.42
N SER A 946 9.03 -24.51 22.36
CA SER A 946 8.29 -25.68 22.84
C SER A 946 7.35 -26.27 21.76
N LEU A 947 6.96 -25.47 20.76
CA LEU A 947 6.16 -25.90 19.61
C LEU A 947 6.99 -26.28 18.39
N VAL A 948 8.27 -25.87 18.30
CA VAL A 948 9.13 -26.08 17.11
C VAL A 948 10.51 -26.63 17.47
N CYS A 949 10.56 -27.62 18.36
CA CYS A 949 11.80 -28.33 18.73
C CYS A 949 11.87 -29.75 18.18
N GLU A 950 13.08 -30.30 18.14
CA GLU A 950 13.34 -31.70 17.79
C GLU A 950 13.43 -32.59 19.04
N GLY A 951 13.24 -33.91 18.87
CA GLY A 951 13.36 -34.91 19.93
C GLY A 951 12.03 -35.48 20.40
N THR A 952 12.05 -36.30 21.47
CA THR A 952 10.88 -37.05 21.98
C THR A 952 9.73 -36.18 22.49
N SER A 953 10.04 -34.91 22.82
CA SER A 953 9.07 -33.90 23.25
C SER A 953 8.71 -32.91 22.11
N GLY A 954 9.21 -33.15 20.90
CA GLY A 954 9.01 -32.27 19.74
C GLY A 954 7.61 -32.38 19.12
N THR A 955 7.29 -31.43 18.24
CA THR A 955 5.97 -31.22 17.60
C THR A 955 5.38 -32.50 17.01
N LEU A 956 6.24 -33.35 16.42
CA LEU A 956 5.85 -34.62 15.78
C LEU A 956 5.19 -35.63 16.75
N HIS A 957 5.44 -35.49 18.05
CA HIS A 957 4.94 -36.42 19.07
C HIS A 957 3.86 -35.80 19.98
N LEU A 958 3.54 -34.51 19.79
CA LEU A 958 2.54 -33.81 20.59
C LEU A 958 1.12 -34.22 20.18
N ARG A 959 0.24 -34.39 21.18
CA ARG A 959 -1.20 -34.56 20.95
C ARG A 959 -1.83 -33.25 20.49
N PRO A 960 -2.92 -33.28 19.68
CA PRO A 960 -3.60 -32.07 19.20
C PRO A 960 -4.00 -31.10 20.31
N ASP A 961 -4.52 -31.59 21.44
CA ASP A 961 -4.92 -30.74 22.57
C ASP A 961 -3.74 -29.97 23.17
N ARG A 962 -2.56 -30.61 23.23
CA ARG A 962 -1.34 -29.98 23.74
C ARG A 962 -0.83 -28.92 22.77
N ILE A 963 -0.91 -29.17 21.47
CA ILE A 963 -0.57 -28.19 20.43
C ILE A 963 -1.49 -26.97 20.56
N SER A 964 -2.80 -27.18 20.65
CA SER A 964 -3.76 -26.08 20.79
C SER A 964 -3.50 -25.23 22.04
N HIS A 965 -3.16 -25.86 23.18
CA HIS A 965 -2.83 -25.14 24.40
C HIS A 965 -1.53 -24.33 24.27
N LEU A 966 -0.49 -24.88 23.65
CA LEU A 966 0.76 -24.14 23.43
C LEU A 966 0.60 -23.01 22.41
N GLN A 967 -0.24 -23.19 21.38
CA GLN A 967 -0.58 -22.14 20.43
C GLN A 967 -1.31 -21.00 21.14
N GLU A 968 -2.24 -21.32 22.04
CA GLU A 968 -2.92 -20.31 22.86
C GLU A 968 -1.95 -19.57 23.77
N ASP A 969 -1.05 -20.28 24.48
CA ASP A 969 -0.02 -19.64 25.31
C ASP A 969 0.89 -18.70 24.49
N CYS A 970 1.26 -19.08 23.26
CA CYS A 970 2.01 -18.19 22.36
C CYS A 970 1.21 -16.94 21.97
N ARG A 971 -0.08 -17.09 21.66
CA ARG A 971 -0.96 -15.95 21.32
C ARG A 971 -1.16 -15.02 22.50
N GLU A 972 -1.48 -15.54 23.68
CA GLU A 972 -1.71 -14.75 24.89
C GLU A 972 -0.45 -13.96 25.29
N ARG A 973 0.73 -14.60 25.29
CA ARG A 973 2.01 -13.93 25.56
C ARG A 973 2.32 -12.82 24.57
N LEU A 974 2.11 -13.08 23.28
CA LEU A 974 2.30 -12.08 22.24
C LEU A 974 1.35 -10.89 22.45
N LEU A 975 0.06 -11.13 22.66
CA LEU A 975 -0.91 -10.05 22.89
C LEU A 975 -0.54 -9.24 24.13
N ARG A 976 -0.21 -9.91 25.25
CA ARG A 976 0.25 -9.27 26.49
C ARG A 976 1.47 -8.38 26.29
N LEU A 977 2.43 -8.80 25.47
CA LEU A 977 3.63 -8.01 25.16
C LEU A 977 3.28 -6.69 24.45
N PHE A 978 2.33 -6.72 23.50
CA PHE A 978 1.94 -5.53 22.73
C PHE A 978 0.87 -4.67 23.42
N THR A 979 0.07 -5.24 24.32
CA THR A 979 -0.98 -4.54 25.08
C THR A 979 -0.59 -4.31 26.54
N LYS A 980 0.69 -4.03 26.81
CA LYS A 980 1.20 -3.76 28.17
C LYS A 980 0.41 -2.62 28.83
N SER A 981 0.07 -2.81 30.11
CA SER A 981 -0.68 -1.84 30.92
C SER A 981 0.06 -1.60 32.25
N PRO A 982 0.43 -0.34 32.59
CA PRO A 982 0.22 0.88 31.79
C PRO A 982 1.01 0.85 30.46
N PRO A 983 0.57 1.63 29.44
CA PRO A 983 1.29 1.74 28.17
C PRO A 983 2.75 2.21 28.36
N ARG A 984 3.64 1.79 27.45
CA ARG A 984 5.05 2.24 27.48
C ARG A 984 5.15 3.74 27.25
N GLU A 985 5.97 4.39 28.06
CA GLU A 985 6.25 5.82 27.97
C GLU A 985 7.05 6.11 26.69
N ALA A 986 6.63 7.13 25.93
CA ALA A 986 7.35 7.57 24.74
C ALA A 986 8.66 8.28 25.11
N VAL A 987 9.74 8.00 24.38
CA VAL A 987 11.06 8.62 24.58
C VAL A 987 11.64 9.02 23.24
N THR A 988 12.45 10.08 23.21
CA THR A 988 13.19 10.44 22.00
C THR A 988 14.28 9.40 21.74
N PRO A 989 14.33 8.77 20.54
CA PRO A 989 15.35 7.81 20.20
C PRO A 989 16.75 8.39 20.36
N ARG A 990 17.64 7.65 21.04
CA ARG A 990 19.04 8.03 21.24
C ARG A 990 19.94 6.99 20.59
N ASN A 991 20.77 7.41 19.64
CA ASN A 991 21.80 6.53 19.09
C ASN A 991 22.92 6.34 20.11
N TYR A 992 23.44 5.12 20.19
CA TYR A 992 24.59 4.81 21.03
C TYR A 992 25.89 5.40 20.43
N GLU A 993 26.83 5.87 21.26
CA GLU A 993 28.01 6.62 20.79
C GLU A 993 28.88 5.85 19.79
N LYS A 994 29.05 4.54 20.04
CA LYS A 994 29.78 3.62 19.17
C LYS A 994 28.76 2.73 18.47
N THR A 995 28.23 3.20 17.35
CA THR A 995 27.30 2.39 16.56
C THR A 995 28.00 1.13 16.01
N GLU A 996 27.23 0.08 15.70
CA GLU A 996 27.67 -1.10 14.93
C GLU A 996 28.64 -2.07 15.62
N LYS A 997 29.02 -1.81 16.87
CA LYS A 997 29.93 -2.70 17.61
C LYS A 997 29.19 -3.56 18.61
N TRP A 998 29.52 -4.83 18.68
CA TRP A 998 29.05 -5.74 19.72
C TRP A 998 29.94 -5.65 20.97
N ASN A 999 29.52 -6.29 22.07
CA ASN A 999 30.21 -6.37 23.36
C ASN A 999 30.50 -5.03 24.03
N GLN A 1000 29.56 -4.10 23.97
CA GLN A 1000 29.75 -2.78 24.58
C GLN A 1000 29.23 -2.70 26.03
N VAL A 1001 28.40 -3.65 26.42
CA VAL A 1001 27.94 -3.80 27.81
C VAL A 1001 28.88 -4.71 28.58
N GLU A 1002 29.31 -4.28 29.77
CA GLU A 1002 30.19 -5.06 30.65
C GLU A 1002 29.59 -6.44 30.96
N PRO A 1003 30.39 -7.53 30.89
CA PRO A 1003 29.91 -8.88 31.18
C PRO A 1003 29.35 -9.05 32.60
N SER A 1004 29.84 -8.27 33.58
CA SER A 1004 29.37 -8.24 34.97
C SER A 1004 27.89 -7.82 35.10
N MET A 1005 27.39 -7.02 34.15
CA MET A 1005 26.02 -6.54 34.12
C MET A 1005 25.08 -7.51 33.38
N ARG A 1006 25.56 -8.64 32.85
CA ARG A 1006 24.74 -9.60 32.10
C ARG A 1006 24.32 -10.76 32.98
N MET A 1007 23.01 -10.98 33.10
CA MET A 1007 22.48 -12.19 33.73
C MET A 1007 22.47 -13.33 32.71
N ASN A 1008 23.30 -14.35 32.95
CA ASN A 1008 23.33 -15.55 32.13
C ASN A 1008 22.03 -16.35 32.32
N ILE A 1009 21.36 -16.69 31.22
CA ILE A 1009 20.16 -17.52 31.24
C ILE A 1009 20.56 -18.99 31.08
N VAL A 1010 20.07 -19.84 31.97
CA VAL A 1010 20.18 -21.30 31.83
C VAL A 1010 19.17 -21.74 30.78
N GLU A 1011 19.65 -22.13 29.60
CA GLU A 1011 18.77 -22.69 28.57
C GLU A 1011 18.24 -24.06 29.02
N PRO A 1012 16.93 -24.33 28.86
CA PRO A 1012 16.39 -25.66 29.12
C PRO A 1012 17.08 -26.67 28.20
N GLY A 1013 17.60 -27.77 28.76
CA GLY A 1013 18.38 -28.76 28.02
C GLY A 1013 17.61 -29.39 26.87
N GLY A 1014 17.88 -28.93 25.64
CA GLY A 1014 17.29 -29.44 24.39
C GLY A 1014 18.17 -29.05 23.20
N ARG A 1015 18.20 -29.89 22.16
CA ARG A 1015 18.95 -29.60 20.91
C ARG A 1015 18.00 -29.03 19.85
N GLY A 1016 18.51 -28.14 18.99
CA GLY A 1016 17.81 -27.69 17.79
C GLY A 1016 16.74 -26.61 17.99
N PHE A 1017 16.90 -25.74 19.00
CA PHE A 1017 16.02 -24.58 19.18
C PHE A 1017 16.14 -23.58 18.02
N VAL A 1018 15.01 -22.97 17.63
CA VAL A 1018 14.97 -21.93 16.60
C VAL A 1018 15.45 -20.60 17.16
N TYR A 1019 15.07 -20.28 18.40
CA TYR A 1019 15.38 -19.02 19.06
C TYR A 1019 16.20 -19.23 20.34
N GLN A 1020 17.32 -18.53 20.49
CA GLN A 1020 18.04 -18.51 21.77
C GLN A 1020 17.36 -17.58 22.77
N LEU A 1021 17.50 -17.83 24.07
CA LEU A 1021 17.03 -16.87 25.06
C LEU A 1021 18.05 -15.74 25.19
N HIS A 1022 17.57 -14.51 25.22
CA HIS A 1022 18.42 -13.32 25.24
C HIS A 1022 18.88 -13.00 26.65
N PRO A 1023 20.18 -12.73 26.89
CA PRO A 1023 20.66 -12.33 28.20
C PRO A 1023 20.01 -11.01 28.63
N VAL A 1024 19.67 -10.89 29.92
CA VAL A 1024 19.14 -9.65 30.49
C VAL A 1024 20.31 -8.80 30.97
N THR A 1025 20.35 -7.53 30.54
CA THR A 1025 21.30 -6.55 31.07
C THR A 1025 20.69 -5.93 32.33
N LEU A 1026 21.37 -6.06 33.47
CA LEU A 1026 20.94 -5.49 34.73
C LEU A 1026 21.04 -3.96 34.66
N LEU A 1027 19.98 -3.29 35.09
CA LEU A 1027 19.97 -1.85 35.29
C LEU A 1027 20.41 -1.53 36.73
N ASN A 1028 21.11 -0.41 36.90
CA ASN A 1028 21.64 0.08 38.18
C ASN A 1028 20.56 0.50 39.18
#